data_AF-A0A957UBV2-F1
#
_entry.id   AF-A0A957UBV2-F1
#
_cell.length_a   1.000
_cell.length_b   1.000
_cell.length_c   1.000
_cell.angle_alpha   90.00
_cell.angle_beta   90.00
_cell.angle_gamma   90.00
#
_symmetry.space_group_name_H-M   'P 1'
#
loop_
_entity.id
_entity.type
_entity.pdbx_description
1 polymer ?
#
loop_
_entity_poly.entity_id
_entity_poly.type
_entity_poly.pdbx_seq_one_letter_code
_entity_poly.pdbx_strand_id
1 'polypeptide(L)'
;YAEMTGTGELWVGADGLPLRQIFALEFPPDADAYVSTAEVTVDFSDFAPLPTAGGPGTLGSQFVSSLQAVGNLQNALSLLAAAMALWLMALVVLGRRSKRVYVAVVSAVVCSMLVTPLLSSRQVSAYSTRQEEKRAAQEELQGRQEVQETVQVQMRTAAMNPHADPLAAAQAAAVAAPMLQSASDGRYFDPSCETDPAGDIDADGLTNLSECLLGTLPDVADTDNDGVADAVEVTGFSYRNQTWYTDPANADSNNDGISDGKEWYLNGDIAPPDTNGDGTPDLWDDDNDNDGVRDTLDLSPYASTSRVNPFDGANPFELTINDLVESELVRVEFQIRPTESSHLWYSQSVLDWPQGDQQDQIQDVDGKTFADLDPTLPAWPNANGDMRLTPMLEIAMDMATANLPSEPCTDADGNPDTCYPLLEQFGISVQQTDDNTLTAYVPLQVVSDNVGDDNVAFYARMFYESKANWGAAHQVRVSWVLQMLNDVCGYPDTPPAGYPANTVWPPDPDQPPGDWNADENGAWPAQYSLFQDGLCQFYSSMNELQVLNTYDEAWYITGMHVMEEHSADIALIYEDPSVTGSVGAGYDSPLYVDTLYGLLYGLNSTFLAARDCDSTDAGGNCQGNGQLDITVDTIGDRFNHATNGYSADNPIYWGLPNVLSVVKNGVERAPGDGRSSYTDIPTYEAIDLGMLDTTTVQTMHVLTSTFDAAWSASDPITPTIMMASQQSYRDLNLDRFISNDPNISWNSNRLTLNLPQSGDNTVEVDTLATVKWTPYA
;
A
#
# COMPACT_ATOMS: atom_id res chain seq x y z
N TYR A 1 26.52 -0.76 -14.66
CA TYR A 1 27.01 -1.72 -13.65
C TYR A 1 27.04 -3.12 -14.23
N ALA A 2 28.17 -3.84 -14.13
CA ALA A 2 28.30 -5.22 -14.60
C ALA A 2 28.02 -6.26 -13.48
N GLU A 3 27.85 -5.80 -12.24
CA GLU A 3 27.74 -6.60 -11.00
C GLU A 3 26.52 -6.18 -10.14
N MET A 4 25.51 -5.55 -10.75
CA MET A 4 24.24 -5.26 -10.07
C MET A 4 23.50 -6.58 -9.81
N THR A 5 23.03 -6.78 -8.58
CA THR A 5 22.18 -7.93 -8.22
C THR A 5 20.79 -7.44 -7.84
N GLY A 6 19.81 -8.32 -7.73
CA GLY A 6 18.45 -7.90 -7.42
C GLY A 6 17.44 -9.00 -7.53
N THR A 7 16.29 -8.76 -6.91
CA THR A 7 15.17 -9.69 -6.78
C THR A 7 13.90 -8.96 -7.16
N GLY A 8 12.83 -9.66 -7.51
CA GLY A 8 11.63 -8.96 -7.95
C GLY A 8 10.40 -9.82 -8.08
N GLU A 9 9.26 -9.17 -7.96
CA GLU A 9 7.94 -9.76 -8.09
C GLU A 9 7.30 -9.35 -9.41
N LEU A 10 6.58 -10.26 -10.07
CA LEU A 10 5.80 -9.95 -11.27
C LEU A 10 4.37 -10.44 -11.09
N TRP A 11 3.46 -9.49 -10.95
CA TRP A 11 2.04 -9.73 -10.87
C TRP A 11 1.50 -9.79 -12.29
N VAL A 12 0.73 -10.83 -12.62
CA VAL A 12 0.22 -11.07 -13.97
C VAL A 12 -1.29 -11.18 -13.93
N GLY A 13 -1.97 -10.44 -14.80
CA GLY A 13 -3.43 -10.44 -14.91
C GLY A 13 -3.97 -11.75 -15.47
N ALA A 14 -5.28 -11.97 -15.33
CA ALA A 14 -5.96 -13.17 -15.83
C ALA A 14 -5.85 -13.34 -17.37
N ASP A 15 -5.48 -12.29 -18.09
CA ASP A 15 -5.20 -12.24 -19.53
C ASP A 15 -3.73 -12.55 -19.88
N GLY A 16 -2.87 -12.77 -18.89
CA GLY A 16 -1.47 -13.13 -19.06
C GLY A 16 -0.54 -11.94 -19.31
N LEU A 17 -1.02 -10.71 -19.12
CA LEU A 17 -0.21 -9.49 -19.23
C LEU A 17 0.30 -9.08 -17.84
N PRO A 18 1.53 -8.56 -17.72
CA PRO A 18 2.07 -8.11 -16.45
C PRO A 18 1.22 -6.94 -15.95
N LEU A 19 0.80 -6.96 -14.68
CA LEU A 19 0.05 -5.90 -14.00
C LEU A 19 0.96 -5.01 -13.16
N ARG A 20 1.97 -5.61 -12.53
CA ARG A 20 2.93 -4.92 -11.65
C ARG A 20 4.22 -5.70 -11.66
N GLN A 21 5.34 -5.01 -11.67
CA GLN A 21 6.66 -5.60 -11.55
C GLN A 21 7.47 -4.82 -10.53
N ILE A 22 7.87 -5.47 -9.46
CA ILE A 22 8.69 -4.88 -8.41
C ILE A 22 10.10 -5.44 -8.58
N PHE A 23 11.12 -4.59 -8.54
CA PHE A 23 12.51 -5.02 -8.53
C PHE A 23 13.22 -4.38 -7.34
N ALA A 24 13.61 -5.16 -6.34
CA ALA A 24 14.60 -4.74 -5.36
C ALA A 24 15.99 -4.95 -5.98
N LEU A 25 16.61 -3.87 -6.45
CA LEU A 25 17.92 -3.85 -7.06
C LEU A 25 18.95 -3.42 -6.03
N GLU A 26 20.05 -4.15 -5.97
CA GLU A 26 21.15 -3.88 -5.06
C GLU A 26 22.37 -3.51 -5.89
N PHE A 27 22.82 -2.26 -5.72
CA PHE A 27 23.98 -1.75 -6.40
C PHE A 27 25.25 -2.10 -5.61
N PRO A 28 26.36 -2.43 -6.30
CA PRO A 28 27.62 -2.70 -5.62
C PRO A 28 28.10 -1.46 -4.82
N PRO A 29 28.72 -1.66 -3.66
CA PRO A 29 29.10 -0.57 -2.75
C PRO A 29 30.13 0.38 -3.39
N ASP A 30 29.97 1.68 -3.13
CA ASP A 30 30.97 2.70 -3.44
C ASP A 30 31.78 3.05 -2.18
N ALA A 31 32.98 3.62 -2.39
CA ALA A 31 34.07 3.80 -1.42
C ALA A 31 33.75 4.57 -0.11
N ASP A 32 32.51 5.03 0.08
CA ASP A 32 32.03 5.78 1.24
C ASP A 32 30.88 5.03 1.98
N ALA A 33 30.85 3.69 1.92
CA ALA A 33 30.03 2.81 2.78
C ALA A 33 28.50 3.02 2.71
N TYR A 34 27.90 2.95 1.51
CA TYR A 34 26.44 2.83 1.36
C TYR A 34 26.08 1.68 0.43
N VAL A 35 25.28 0.71 0.92
CA VAL A 35 24.53 -0.19 0.05
C VAL A 35 23.35 0.59 -0.50
N SER A 36 23.37 0.87 -1.79
CA SER A 36 22.24 1.51 -2.45
C SER A 36 21.26 0.41 -2.88
N THR A 37 20.14 0.29 -2.18
CA THR A 37 19.01 -0.54 -2.62
C THR A 37 18.01 0.35 -3.34
N ALA A 38 17.64 0.01 -4.57
CA ALA A 38 16.54 0.65 -5.27
C ALA A 38 15.41 -0.35 -5.46
N GLU A 39 14.26 -0.08 -4.84
CA GLU A 39 13.03 -0.75 -5.21
C GLU A 39 12.39 -0.02 -6.41
N VAL A 40 12.26 -0.72 -7.52
CA VAL A 40 11.64 -0.24 -8.75
C VAL A 40 10.31 -0.95 -8.91
N THR A 41 9.23 -0.27 -8.52
CA THR A 41 7.87 -0.74 -8.76
C THR A 41 7.35 -0.14 -10.08
N VAL A 42 7.09 -1.02 -11.03
CA VAL A 42 6.56 -0.73 -12.36
C VAL A 42 5.14 -1.24 -12.43
N ASP A 43 4.19 -0.32 -12.40
CA ASP A 43 2.79 -0.64 -12.61
C ASP A 43 2.44 -0.58 -14.10
N PHE A 44 1.81 -1.65 -14.60
CA PHE A 44 1.41 -1.77 -15.99
C PHE A 44 -0.10 -1.66 -16.11
N SER A 45 -0.56 -0.57 -16.72
CA SER A 45 -1.96 -0.36 -17.07
C SER A 45 -2.12 -0.10 -18.57
N ASP A 46 -3.36 -0.25 -19.07
CA ASP A 46 -3.74 0.13 -20.44
C ASP A 46 -2.90 -0.47 -21.58
N PHE A 47 -2.63 -1.78 -21.51
CA PHE A 47 -2.16 -2.49 -22.69
C PHE A 47 -3.17 -2.30 -23.82
N ALA A 48 -2.78 -1.53 -24.84
CA ALA A 48 -3.53 -1.50 -26.09
C ALA A 48 -3.68 -2.96 -26.53
N PRO A 49 -4.90 -3.48 -26.72
CA PRO A 49 -5.08 -4.85 -27.15
C PRO A 49 -4.26 -4.99 -28.43
N LEU A 50 -3.25 -5.88 -28.41
CA LEU A 50 -2.44 -6.15 -29.58
C LEU A 50 -3.40 -6.25 -30.76
N PRO A 51 -3.24 -5.42 -31.81
CA PRO A 51 -4.20 -5.39 -32.90
C PRO A 51 -4.38 -6.82 -33.33
N THR A 52 -5.59 -7.36 -33.14
CA THR A 52 -5.86 -8.79 -33.28
C THR A 52 -5.31 -9.20 -34.63
N ALA A 53 -4.15 -9.87 -34.60
CA ALA A 53 -3.57 -10.45 -35.77
C ALA A 53 -4.46 -11.64 -36.10
N GLY A 54 -5.56 -11.36 -36.80
CA GLY A 54 -6.07 -12.30 -37.78
C GLY A 54 -4.87 -12.62 -38.65
N GLY A 55 -4.27 -13.79 -38.41
CA GLY A 55 -3.05 -14.21 -39.07
C GLY A 55 -3.15 -13.98 -40.58
N PRO A 56 -1.99 -13.76 -41.23
CA PRO A 56 -1.31 -14.98 -41.61
C PRO A 56 0.22 -14.94 -41.38
N GLY A 57 0.68 -15.97 -40.67
CA GLY A 57 1.91 -16.68 -41.02
C GLY A 57 3.20 -16.18 -40.36
N THR A 58 3.74 -16.99 -39.45
CA THR A 58 5.13 -17.44 -39.63
C THR A 58 5.16 -18.21 -40.96
N LEU A 59 6.06 -17.94 -41.90
CA LEU A 59 7.47 -18.24 -41.73
C LEU A 59 8.32 -17.24 -42.53
N GLY A 60 9.00 -16.37 -41.80
CA GLY A 60 10.03 -15.48 -42.32
C GLY A 60 11.42 -15.93 -41.94
N SER A 61 11.77 -17.22 -42.08
CA SER A 61 13.16 -17.64 -42.28
C SER A 61 13.18 -19.15 -42.59
N GLN A 62 13.65 -19.67 -43.71
CA GLN A 62 14.26 -19.12 -44.91
C GLN A 62 14.01 -20.15 -46.01
N PHE A 63 13.48 -19.75 -47.16
CA PHE A 63 14.05 -20.16 -48.45
C PHE A 63 13.50 -19.22 -49.51
N VAL A 64 14.36 -18.29 -49.90
CA VAL A 64 14.34 -17.68 -51.22
C VAL A 64 14.04 -18.76 -52.25
N SER A 65 13.22 -18.37 -53.22
CA SER A 65 12.96 -19.07 -54.47
C SER A 65 12.12 -20.34 -54.35
N SER A 66 10.81 -20.18 -54.51
CA SER A 66 10.19 -20.35 -55.84
C SER A 66 8.68 -20.60 -55.71
N LEU A 67 7.92 -19.92 -56.58
CA LEU A 67 6.55 -20.27 -56.98
C LEU A 67 5.46 -19.87 -55.95
N GLN A 68 4.97 -18.62 -55.95
CA GLN A 68 3.97 -18.16 -56.93
C GLN A 68 2.99 -19.27 -57.37
N ALA A 69 2.12 -19.76 -56.48
CA ALA A 69 0.97 -20.58 -56.92
C ALA A 69 -0.25 -20.70 -55.98
N VAL A 70 -0.20 -20.35 -54.68
CA VAL A 70 -1.28 -20.77 -53.75
C VAL A 70 -2.18 -19.63 -53.23
N GLY A 71 -1.80 -18.35 -53.39
CA GLY A 71 -2.65 -17.19 -53.06
C GLY A 71 -3.89 -17.00 -53.96
N ASN A 72 -4.01 -17.77 -55.04
CA ASN A 72 -5.13 -17.67 -55.99
C ASN A 72 -6.28 -18.66 -55.71
N LEU A 73 -6.22 -19.51 -54.67
CA LEU A 73 -7.28 -20.48 -54.40
C LEU A 73 -8.36 -19.98 -53.43
N GLN A 74 -8.02 -19.14 -52.45
CA GLN A 74 -8.99 -18.65 -51.47
C GLN A 74 -9.88 -17.53 -52.04
N ASN A 75 -9.31 -16.60 -52.81
CA ASN A 75 -10.07 -15.60 -53.55
C ASN A 75 -10.84 -16.19 -54.74
N ALA A 76 -10.37 -17.29 -55.33
CA ALA A 76 -11.12 -18.02 -56.36
C ALA A 76 -12.33 -18.78 -55.76
N LEU A 77 -12.22 -19.33 -54.55
CA LEU A 77 -13.31 -20.04 -53.89
C LEU A 77 -14.44 -19.11 -53.43
N SER A 78 -14.13 -17.90 -52.93
CA SER A 78 -15.14 -16.90 -52.57
C SER A 78 -15.83 -16.29 -53.80
N LEU A 79 -15.09 -16.03 -54.88
CA LEU A 79 -15.66 -15.62 -56.17
C LEU A 79 -16.48 -16.73 -56.83
N LEU A 80 -16.06 -18.00 -56.72
CA LEU A 80 -16.85 -19.14 -57.20
C LEU A 80 -18.13 -19.35 -56.39
N ALA A 81 -18.11 -19.18 -55.07
CA ALA A 81 -19.30 -19.26 -54.23
C ALA A 81 -20.30 -18.13 -54.56
N ALA A 82 -19.81 -16.90 -54.74
CA ALA A 82 -20.63 -15.76 -55.16
C ALA A 82 -21.18 -15.95 -56.59
N ALA A 83 -20.37 -16.46 -57.52
CA ALA A 83 -20.81 -16.79 -58.88
C ALA A 83 -21.85 -17.92 -58.91
N MET A 84 -21.69 -18.93 -58.04
CA MET A 84 -22.64 -20.04 -57.92
C MET A 84 -23.96 -19.58 -57.27
N ALA A 85 -23.92 -18.66 -56.31
CA ALA A 85 -25.10 -18.02 -55.72
C ALA A 85 -25.84 -17.14 -56.74
N LEU A 86 -25.11 -16.35 -57.55
CA LEU A 86 -25.67 -15.56 -58.65
C LEU A 86 -26.23 -16.44 -59.77
N TRP A 87 -25.59 -17.57 -60.07
CA TRP A 87 -26.08 -18.55 -61.05
C TRP A 87 -27.34 -19.28 -60.56
N LEU A 88 -27.42 -19.62 -59.27
CA LEU A 88 -28.62 -20.16 -58.64
C LEU A 88 -29.75 -19.13 -58.62
N MET A 89 -29.47 -17.86 -58.33
CA MET A 89 -30.46 -16.78 -58.46
C MET A 89 -30.93 -16.57 -59.90
N ALA A 90 -30.01 -16.62 -60.88
CA ALA A 90 -30.35 -16.54 -62.29
C ALA A 90 -31.22 -17.73 -62.75
N LEU A 91 -30.95 -18.95 -62.28
CA LEU A 91 -31.79 -20.12 -62.52
C LEU A 91 -33.17 -20.02 -61.88
N VAL A 92 -33.27 -19.40 -60.70
CA VAL A 92 -34.55 -19.12 -60.04
C VAL A 92 -35.34 -18.04 -60.78
N VAL A 93 -34.68 -17.06 -61.43
CA VAL A 93 -35.33 -16.00 -62.20
C VAL A 93 -35.70 -16.46 -63.63
N LEU A 94 -34.84 -17.22 -64.30
CA LEU A 94 -35.06 -17.73 -65.66
C LEU A 94 -35.91 -19.02 -65.69
N GLY A 95 -35.90 -19.81 -64.61
CA GLY A 95 -36.56 -21.10 -64.49
C GLY A 95 -37.88 -21.10 -63.71
N ARG A 96 -38.53 -19.94 -63.50
CA ARG A 96 -39.73 -19.72 -62.63
C ARG A 96 -40.95 -20.62 -62.87
N ARG A 97 -40.93 -21.52 -63.86
CA ARG A 97 -42.03 -22.45 -64.17
C ARG A 97 -41.65 -23.94 -64.16
N SER A 98 -40.42 -24.33 -63.78
CA SER A 98 -40.00 -25.74 -63.76
C SER A 98 -39.88 -26.31 -62.33
N LYS A 99 -40.74 -27.28 -61.99
CA LYS A 99 -40.74 -27.96 -60.68
C LYS A 99 -39.43 -28.71 -60.37
N ARG A 100 -38.66 -29.12 -61.39
CA ARG A 100 -37.43 -29.89 -61.20
C ARG A 100 -36.27 -29.04 -60.69
N VAL A 101 -36.23 -27.74 -61.04
CA VAL A 101 -35.18 -26.82 -60.59
C VAL A 101 -35.36 -26.49 -59.11
N TYR A 102 -36.61 -26.29 -58.68
CA TYR A 102 -36.93 -26.03 -57.27
C TYR A 102 -36.49 -27.18 -56.34
N VAL A 103 -36.78 -28.42 -56.72
CA VAL A 103 -36.41 -29.61 -55.92
C VAL A 103 -34.88 -29.75 -55.78
N ALA A 104 -34.12 -29.48 -56.84
CA ALA A 104 -32.67 -29.57 -56.81
C ALA A 104 -32.03 -28.54 -55.87
N VAL A 105 -32.52 -27.29 -55.88
CA VAL A 105 -32.00 -26.23 -54.99
C VAL A 105 -32.32 -26.52 -53.53
N VAL A 106 -33.55 -26.93 -53.22
CA VAL A 106 -33.94 -27.26 -51.83
C VAL A 106 -33.12 -28.44 -51.30
N SER A 107 -32.88 -29.47 -52.13
CA SER A 107 -32.07 -30.63 -51.72
C SER A 107 -30.61 -30.24 -51.42
N ALA A 108 -30.04 -29.31 -52.17
CA ALA A 108 -28.67 -28.83 -51.94
C ALA A 108 -28.54 -28.03 -50.63
N VAL A 109 -29.52 -27.19 -50.31
CA VAL A 109 -29.55 -26.42 -49.05
C VAL A 109 -29.71 -27.35 -47.83
N VAL A 110 -30.60 -28.35 -47.92
CA VAL A 110 -30.78 -29.33 -46.84
C VAL A 110 -29.52 -30.16 -46.61
N CYS A 111 -28.83 -30.60 -47.68
CA CYS A 111 -27.56 -31.30 -47.55
C CYS A 111 -26.46 -30.42 -46.91
N SER A 112 -26.38 -29.12 -47.24
CA SER A 112 -25.37 -28.24 -46.61
C SER A 112 -25.68 -27.99 -45.13
N MET A 113 -26.95 -27.88 -44.75
CA MET A 113 -27.35 -27.71 -43.35
C MET A 113 -27.04 -28.95 -42.49
N LEU A 114 -27.01 -30.14 -43.07
CA LEU A 114 -26.71 -31.38 -42.34
C LEU A 114 -25.21 -31.69 -42.24
N VAL A 115 -24.41 -31.36 -43.25
CA VAL A 115 -22.99 -31.75 -43.30
C VAL A 115 -22.09 -30.77 -42.53
N THR A 116 -22.46 -29.49 -42.45
CA THR A 116 -21.65 -28.46 -41.79
C THR A 116 -21.51 -28.66 -40.26
N PRO A 117 -22.57 -28.99 -39.48
CA PRO A 117 -22.41 -29.24 -38.04
C PRO A 117 -21.73 -30.58 -37.68
N LEU A 118 -21.61 -31.52 -38.63
CA LEU A 118 -20.90 -32.79 -38.41
C LEU A 118 -19.38 -32.66 -38.57
N LEU A 119 -18.90 -31.65 -39.30
CA LEU A 119 -17.48 -31.36 -39.46
C LEU A 119 -16.91 -30.53 -38.29
N SER A 120 -17.72 -29.72 -37.61
CA SER A 120 -17.31 -28.97 -36.41
C SER A 120 -17.13 -29.87 -35.17
N SER A 121 -17.86 -31.00 -35.09
CA SER A 121 -17.76 -31.96 -33.98
C SER A 121 -16.38 -32.64 -33.84
N ARG A 122 -15.61 -32.81 -34.93
CA ARG A 122 -14.27 -33.42 -34.85
C ARG A 122 -13.15 -32.42 -34.54
N GLN A 123 -13.38 -31.12 -34.69
CA GLN A 123 -12.40 -30.09 -34.36
C GLN A 123 -12.40 -29.73 -32.87
N VAL A 124 -13.53 -29.94 -32.17
CA VAL A 124 -13.66 -29.66 -30.73
C VAL A 124 -12.90 -30.69 -29.87
N SER A 125 -12.92 -31.98 -30.23
CA SER A 125 -12.20 -33.02 -29.45
C SER A 125 -10.67 -32.93 -29.56
N ALA A 126 -10.13 -32.42 -30.67
CA ALA A 126 -8.67 -32.22 -30.82
C ALA A 126 -8.19 -30.87 -30.22
N TYR A 127 -9.13 -30.02 -29.79
CA TYR A 127 -8.88 -28.78 -29.07
C TYR A 127 -8.94 -29.02 -27.55
N SER A 128 -9.90 -29.81 -27.06
CA SER A 128 -9.98 -30.15 -25.63
C SER A 128 -8.76 -30.93 -25.15
N THR A 129 -8.28 -31.93 -25.92
CA THR A 129 -7.07 -32.68 -25.56
C THR A 129 -5.81 -31.81 -25.58
N ARG A 130 -5.74 -30.79 -26.46
CA ARG A 130 -4.63 -29.82 -26.48
C ARG A 130 -4.73 -28.76 -25.39
N GLN A 131 -5.93 -28.47 -24.87
CA GLN A 131 -6.09 -27.64 -23.68
C GLN A 131 -5.71 -28.40 -22.41
N GLU A 132 -6.07 -29.67 -22.28
CA GLU A 132 -5.67 -30.52 -21.16
C GLU A 132 -4.14 -30.71 -21.12
N GLU A 133 -3.49 -30.93 -22.25
CA GLU A 133 -2.02 -31.00 -22.33
C GLU A 133 -1.34 -29.67 -21.98
N LYS A 134 -1.94 -28.53 -22.33
CA LYS A 134 -1.41 -27.21 -21.96
C LYS A 134 -1.63 -26.87 -20.48
N ARG A 135 -2.78 -27.25 -19.91
CA ARG A 135 -3.05 -27.10 -18.47
C ARG A 135 -2.12 -27.97 -17.65
N ALA A 136 -1.95 -29.24 -18.02
CA ALA A 136 -1.02 -30.14 -17.35
C ALA A 136 0.45 -29.64 -17.45
N ALA A 137 0.85 -29.08 -18.60
CA ALA A 137 2.18 -28.49 -18.75
C ALA A 137 2.34 -27.17 -17.95
N GLN A 138 1.28 -26.38 -17.79
CA GLN A 138 1.27 -25.20 -16.92
C GLN A 138 1.30 -25.56 -15.44
N GLU A 139 0.54 -26.57 -15.02
CA GLU A 139 0.53 -27.08 -13.64
C GLU A 139 1.89 -27.71 -13.28
N GLU A 140 2.57 -28.37 -14.23
CA GLU A 140 3.93 -28.89 -14.02
C GLU A 140 4.97 -27.76 -13.97
N LEU A 141 4.78 -26.66 -14.73
CA LEU A 141 5.64 -25.47 -14.64
C LEU A 141 5.38 -24.69 -13.35
N GLN A 142 4.13 -24.48 -12.95
CA GLN A 142 3.77 -23.86 -11.68
C GLN A 142 4.30 -24.70 -10.52
N GLY A 143 4.07 -26.01 -10.50
CA GLY A 143 4.63 -26.87 -9.46
C GLY A 143 6.16 -26.90 -9.44
N ARG A 144 6.85 -26.70 -10.58
CA ARG A 144 8.32 -26.56 -10.59
C ARG A 144 8.79 -25.17 -10.17
N GLN A 145 8.02 -24.12 -10.46
CA GLN A 145 8.29 -22.76 -9.99
C GLN A 145 8.04 -22.67 -8.49
N GLU A 146 6.91 -23.17 -7.99
CA GLU A 146 6.57 -23.25 -6.58
C GLU A 146 7.57 -24.13 -5.82
N VAL A 147 8.05 -25.24 -6.41
CA VAL A 147 9.16 -26.02 -5.84
C VAL A 147 10.49 -25.27 -5.92
N GLN A 148 10.77 -24.49 -6.97
CA GLN A 148 11.98 -23.64 -7.02
C GLN A 148 11.90 -22.47 -6.04
N GLU A 149 10.73 -21.90 -5.84
CA GLU A 149 10.44 -20.76 -4.97
C GLU A 149 10.46 -21.24 -3.52
N THR A 150 9.83 -22.36 -3.18
CA THR A 150 9.99 -23.01 -1.87
C THR A 150 11.42 -23.49 -1.63
N VAL A 151 12.15 -23.96 -2.65
CA VAL A 151 13.57 -24.32 -2.51
C VAL A 151 14.47 -23.07 -2.41
N GLN A 152 14.13 -21.95 -3.04
CA GLN A 152 14.86 -20.68 -2.88
C GLN A 152 14.55 -20.01 -1.54
N VAL A 153 13.30 -20.05 -1.07
CA VAL A 153 12.89 -19.65 0.27
C VAL A 153 13.56 -20.56 1.30
N GLN A 154 13.62 -21.88 1.08
CA GLN A 154 14.37 -22.82 1.94
C GLN A 154 15.89 -22.66 1.87
N MET A 155 16.44 -22.15 0.77
CA MET A 155 17.87 -21.85 0.65
C MET A 155 18.24 -20.48 1.22
N ARG A 156 17.33 -19.50 1.25
CA ARG A 156 17.46 -18.26 2.03
C ARG A 156 17.26 -18.51 3.52
N THR A 157 16.37 -19.42 3.87
CA THR A 157 16.12 -19.88 5.26
C THR A 157 16.96 -21.09 5.65
N ALA A 158 18.21 -21.17 5.17
CA ALA A 158 19.21 -21.84 6.01
C ALA A 158 19.44 -20.91 7.22
N ALA A 159 18.42 -20.80 8.08
CA ALA A 159 18.37 -19.90 9.21
C ALA A 159 19.68 -20.05 9.96
N MET A 160 20.38 -18.93 10.12
CA MET A 160 21.61 -18.89 10.88
C MET A 160 21.33 -19.59 12.21
N ASN A 161 22.23 -20.49 12.62
CA ASN A 161 22.07 -21.07 13.94
C ASN A 161 22.67 -20.07 14.94
N PRO A 162 21.86 -19.42 15.79
CA PRO A 162 22.34 -18.36 16.66
C PRO A 162 23.33 -18.86 17.71
N HIS A 163 23.47 -20.17 17.87
CA HIS A 163 24.42 -20.78 18.80
C HIS A 163 25.65 -21.41 18.13
N ALA A 164 25.80 -21.24 16.81
CA ALA A 164 26.97 -21.70 16.09
C ALA A 164 27.91 -20.52 15.84
N ASP A 165 29.15 -20.65 16.30
CA ASP A 165 30.22 -19.69 16.02
C ASP A 165 30.34 -19.49 14.49
N PRO A 166 30.08 -18.28 13.98
CA PRO A 166 30.00 -18.01 12.54
C PRO A 166 31.36 -18.19 11.87
N LEU A 167 32.45 -17.79 12.53
CA LEU A 167 33.80 -17.96 12.01
C LEU A 167 34.20 -19.44 11.96
N ALA A 168 33.87 -20.22 12.98
CA ALA A 168 34.11 -21.66 12.96
C ALA A 168 33.29 -22.36 11.87
N ALA A 169 32.04 -21.93 11.64
CA ALA A 169 31.18 -22.43 10.59
C ALA A 169 31.74 -22.10 9.19
N ALA A 170 32.16 -20.86 8.97
CA ALA A 170 32.78 -20.39 7.72
C ALA A 170 34.08 -21.16 7.42
N GLN A 171 34.95 -21.34 8.42
CA GLN A 171 36.18 -22.14 8.28
C GLN A 171 35.87 -23.60 7.94
N ALA A 172 34.86 -24.20 8.57
CA ALA A 172 34.46 -25.57 8.27
C ALA A 172 33.90 -25.71 6.85
N ALA A 173 33.11 -24.73 6.38
CA ALA A 173 32.58 -24.69 5.02
C ALA A 173 33.70 -24.56 3.98
N ALA A 174 34.69 -23.69 4.22
CA ALA A 174 35.84 -23.52 3.35
C ALA A 174 36.70 -24.79 3.22
N VAL A 175 36.82 -25.57 4.30
CA VAL A 175 37.52 -26.87 4.29
C VAL A 175 36.68 -27.97 3.61
N ALA A 176 35.36 -27.92 3.72
CA ALA A 176 34.43 -28.89 3.14
C ALA A 176 34.22 -28.72 1.62
N ALA A 177 34.53 -27.54 1.07
CA ALA A 177 34.45 -27.24 -0.36
C ALA A 177 35.83 -26.91 -0.98
N PRO A 178 36.75 -27.88 -1.18
CA PRO A 178 38.07 -27.61 -1.76
C PRO A 178 38.05 -27.23 -3.25
N MET A 179 36.86 -27.10 -3.86
CA MET A 179 36.67 -26.82 -5.28
C MET A 179 35.71 -25.66 -5.50
N LEU A 180 36.08 -24.47 -5.02
CA LEU A 180 35.62 -23.18 -5.54
C LEU A 180 36.79 -22.20 -5.72
N GLN A 181 38.00 -22.71 -6.03
CA GLN A 181 39.11 -21.86 -6.50
C GLN A 181 39.04 -21.54 -8.01
N SER A 182 37.91 -21.81 -8.69
CA SER A 182 37.68 -21.27 -10.04
C SER A 182 36.19 -21.22 -10.40
N ALA A 183 35.53 -20.13 -10.05
CA ALA A 183 34.35 -19.57 -10.73
C ALA A 183 34.17 -18.18 -10.10
N SER A 184 34.49 -17.06 -10.75
CA SER A 184 33.60 -16.38 -11.71
C SER A 184 32.14 -16.23 -11.27
N ASP A 185 31.85 -16.29 -9.97
CA ASP A 185 30.74 -15.54 -9.36
C ASP A 185 31.32 -14.19 -8.95
N GLY A 186 30.68 -13.10 -9.36
CA GLY A 186 31.15 -11.72 -9.18
C GLY A 186 31.14 -11.23 -7.72
N ARG A 187 31.69 -12.00 -6.79
CA ARG A 187 32.06 -11.51 -5.47
C ARG A 187 33.40 -10.81 -5.60
N TYR A 188 33.44 -9.54 -5.21
CA TYR A 188 34.65 -8.74 -5.11
C TYR A 188 35.65 -9.50 -4.21
N PHE A 189 36.68 -10.08 -4.82
CA PHE A 189 37.80 -10.64 -4.07
C PHE A 189 38.65 -9.46 -3.64
N ASP A 190 38.51 -9.02 -2.39
CA ASP A 190 39.36 -7.97 -1.88
C ASP A 190 40.84 -8.41 -1.97
N PRO A 191 41.74 -7.62 -2.60
CA PRO A 191 43.14 -8.00 -2.74
C PRO A 191 43.86 -8.26 -1.41
N SER A 192 43.39 -7.67 -0.30
CA SER A 192 43.95 -7.86 1.04
C SER A 192 43.83 -9.31 1.52
N CYS A 193 42.78 -10.04 1.12
CA CYS A 193 42.58 -11.47 1.45
C CYS A 193 43.76 -12.34 1.00
N GLU A 194 44.43 -11.97 -0.10
CA GLU A 194 45.59 -12.70 -0.64
C GLU A 194 46.92 -12.03 -0.31
N THR A 195 46.95 -10.70 -0.26
CA THR A 195 48.19 -9.93 -0.13
C THR A 195 48.66 -9.78 1.31
N ASP A 196 47.74 -9.72 2.27
CA ASP A 196 48.03 -9.74 3.71
C ASP A 196 46.94 -10.46 4.51
N PRO A 197 46.78 -11.79 4.35
CA PRO A 197 45.70 -12.55 5.00
C PRO A 197 45.72 -12.54 6.54
N ALA A 198 46.85 -12.18 7.15
CA ALA A 198 47.00 -12.09 8.60
C ALA A 198 47.01 -10.63 9.10
N GLY A 199 46.83 -9.68 8.19
CA GLY A 199 46.58 -8.28 8.51
C GLY A 199 45.15 -8.07 8.99
N ASP A 200 44.91 -6.86 9.45
CA ASP A 200 43.68 -6.34 10.08
C ASP A 200 43.69 -4.85 9.72
N ILE A 201 43.14 -4.52 8.54
CA ILE A 201 43.40 -3.22 7.87
C ILE A 201 42.52 -2.10 8.43
N ASP A 202 41.33 -2.43 8.90
CA ASP A 202 40.39 -1.56 9.60
C ASP A 202 40.57 -1.56 11.14
N ALA A 203 41.33 -2.52 11.67
CA ALA A 203 41.70 -2.64 13.08
C ALA A 203 40.52 -2.98 14.01
N ASP A 204 39.52 -3.73 13.52
CA ASP A 204 38.36 -4.18 14.28
C ASP A 204 38.68 -5.40 15.17
N GLY A 205 39.76 -6.12 14.85
CA GLY A 205 40.27 -7.29 15.58
C GLY A 205 40.03 -8.64 14.89
N LEU A 206 39.36 -8.65 13.73
CA LEU A 206 39.39 -9.76 12.79
C LEU A 206 40.66 -9.68 11.92
N THR A 207 40.86 -10.69 11.10
CA THR A 207 41.96 -10.65 10.11
C THR A 207 41.34 -10.65 8.74
N ASN A 208 41.99 -10.04 7.75
CA ASN A 208 41.51 -10.00 6.38
C ASN A 208 41.04 -11.38 5.88
N LEU A 209 41.75 -12.48 6.23
CA LEU A 209 41.31 -13.83 5.86
C LEU A 209 40.01 -14.30 6.55
N SER A 210 39.81 -13.93 7.82
CA SER A 210 38.59 -14.27 8.57
C SER A 210 37.38 -13.55 7.99
N GLU A 211 37.51 -12.27 7.68
CA GLU A 211 36.45 -11.45 7.08
C GLU A 211 36.07 -11.99 5.70
N CYS A 212 37.05 -12.27 4.85
CA CYS A 212 36.78 -12.87 3.54
C CYS A 212 36.16 -14.28 3.62
N LEU A 213 36.34 -15.01 4.73
CA LEU A 213 35.67 -16.30 4.97
C LEU A 213 34.22 -16.11 5.44
N LEU A 214 33.96 -15.09 6.25
CA LEU A 214 32.64 -14.70 6.72
C LEU A 214 31.81 -14.06 5.60
N GLY A 215 32.47 -13.46 4.61
CA GLY A 215 31.82 -12.70 3.54
C GLY A 215 31.74 -11.21 3.85
N THR A 216 32.46 -10.75 4.87
CA THR A 216 32.56 -9.35 5.27
C THR A 216 33.72 -8.62 4.56
N LEU A 217 33.80 -7.30 4.69
CA LEU A 217 34.73 -6.43 3.97
C LEU A 217 35.96 -6.08 4.82
N PRO A 218 37.19 -6.50 4.43
CA PRO A 218 38.39 -6.31 5.24
C PRO A 218 38.71 -4.87 5.68
N ASP A 219 38.28 -3.87 4.90
CA ASP A 219 38.56 -2.46 5.13
C ASP A 219 37.41 -1.69 5.80
N VAL A 220 36.38 -2.41 6.27
CA VAL A 220 35.19 -1.84 6.91
C VAL A 220 34.87 -2.63 8.19
N ALA A 221 35.05 -1.97 9.33
CA ALA A 221 34.89 -2.60 10.66
C ALA A 221 33.47 -3.05 11.02
N ASP A 222 32.48 -2.64 10.24
CA ASP A 222 31.04 -2.92 10.39
C ASP A 222 30.49 -2.98 8.96
N THR A 223 30.49 -4.19 8.39
CA THR A 223 30.31 -4.39 6.94
C THR A 223 28.88 -4.12 6.48
N ASP A 224 27.89 -4.52 7.27
CA ASP A 224 26.48 -4.29 6.99
C ASP A 224 25.95 -2.96 7.56
N ASN A 225 26.79 -2.27 8.34
CA ASN A 225 26.63 -0.89 8.79
C ASN A 225 25.38 -0.71 9.65
N ASP A 226 25.13 -1.69 10.52
CA ASP A 226 24.01 -1.70 11.45
C ASP A 226 24.38 -1.10 12.84
N GLY A 227 25.68 -0.84 13.05
CA GLY A 227 26.25 -0.28 14.27
C GLY A 227 26.98 -1.31 15.15
N VAL A 228 26.99 -2.59 14.80
CA VAL A 228 27.73 -3.65 15.48
C VAL A 228 28.93 -4.04 14.61
N ALA A 229 30.13 -3.92 15.15
CA ALA A 229 31.33 -4.29 14.41
C ALA A 229 31.39 -5.82 14.16
N ASP A 230 31.87 -6.25 12.99
CA ASP A 230 31.96 -7.66 12.57
C ASP A 230 32.61 -8.54 13.67
N ALA A 231 33.71 -8.05 14.27
CA ALA A 231 34.41 -8.74 15.35
C ALA A 231 33.53 -9.00 16.59
N VAL A 232 32.60 -8.10 16.91
CA VAL A 232 31.70 -8.19 18.08
C VAL A 232 30.66 -9.27 17.85
N GLU A 233 30.06 -9.30 16.67
CA GLU A 233 29.05 -10.27 16.26
C GLU A 233 29.60 -11.69 16.21
N VAL A 234 30.80 -11.85 15.62
CA VAL A 234 31.53 -13.12 15.58
C VAL A 234 31.93 -13.60 16.97
N THR A 235 32.27 -12.68 17.87
CA THR A 235 32.57 -13.03 19.26
C THR A 235 31.32 -13.48 19.98
N GLY A 236 30.18 -12.87 19.66
CA GLY A 236 28.88 -13.13 20.27
C GLY A 236 28.81 -12.75 21.74
N PHE A 237 27.68 -13.03 22.36
CA PHE A 237 27.44 -12.76 23.79
C PHE A 237 26.90 -14.00 24.50
N SER A 238 27.06 -14.04 25.83
CA SER A 238 26.58 -15.17 26.65
C SER A 238 25.33 -14.80 27.43
N TYR A 239 24.22 -15.48 27.15
CA TYR A 239 22.93 -15.31 27.83
C TYR A 239 22.34 -16.67 28.25
N ARG A 240 21.84 -16.77 29.49
CA ARG A 240 21.26 -18.00 30.09
C ARG A 240 22.09 -19.30 29.94
N ASN A 241 23.42 -19.21 29.92
CA ASN A 241 24.39 -20.31 29.68
C ASN A 241 24.44 -20.82 28.23
N GLN A 242 23.96 -20.04 27.27
CA GLN A 242 24.15 -20.23 25.85
C GLN A 242 24.93 -19.04 25.28
N THR A 243 25.67 -19.28 24.21
CA THR A 243 26.30 -18.20 23.43
C THR A 243 25.42 -17.92 22.23
N TRP A 244 25.24 -16.64 21.94
CA TRP A 244 24.42 -16.10 20.88
C TRP A 244 25.32 -15.30 19.95
N TYR A 245 25.08 -15.42 18.65
CA TYR A 245 25.84 -14.78 17.56
C TYR A 245 24.85 -14.15 16.58
N THR A 246 25.29 -13.12 15.86
CA THR A 246 24.62 -12.50 14.70
C THR A 246 25.49 -12.69 13.45
N ASP A 247 24.92 -12.48 12.27
CA ASP A 247 25.57 -12.62 10.98
C ASP A 247 26.19 -11.29 10.53
N PRO A 248 27.52 -11.14 10.56
CA PRO A 248 28.19 -9.85 10.36
C PRO A 248 28.16 -9.28 8.93
N ALA A 249 27.41 -9.93 8.05
CA ALA A 249 27.17 -9.46 6.69
C ALA A 249 25.67 -9.19 6.45
N ASN A 250 24.86 -9.22 7.50
CA ASN A 250 23.43 -9.05 7.44
C ASN A 250 22.92 -8.25 8.65
N ALA A 251 22.59 -6.99 8.39
CA ALA A 251 22.16 -6.00 9.39
C ALA A 251 20.90 -6.39 10.21
N ASP A 252 20.18 -7.44 9.84
CA ASP A 252 19.00 -7.97 10.53
C ASP A 252 19.05 -9.51 10.46
N SER A 253 19.72 -10.12 11.44
CA SER A 253 20.09 -11.53 11.42
C SER A 253 18.89 -12.48 11.47
N ASN A 254 17.84 -12.12 12.22
CA ASN A 254 16.62 -12.92 12.36
C ASN A 254 15.54 -12.53 11.32
N ASN A 255 15.72 -11.43 10.58
CA ASN A 255 14.82 -10.88 9.56
C ASN A 255 13.45 -10.48 10.12
N ASP A 256 13.43 -9.94 11.34
CA ASP A 256 12.20 -9.49 12.00
C ASP A 256 11.89 -8.00 11.77
N GLY A 257 12.68 -7.32 10.94
CA GLY A 257 12.49 -5.92 10.55
C GLY A 257 13.15 -4.91 11.50
N ILE A 258 13.86 -5.38 12.53
CA ILE A 258 14.69 -4.56 13.40
C ILE A 258 16.15 -4.93 13.18
N SER A 259 17.04 -3.94 13.02
CA SER A 259 18.45 -4.22 12.80
C SER A 259 19.14 -4.71 14.08
N ASP A 260 20.13 -5.60 13.94
CA ASP A 260 20.81 -6.20 15.09
C ASP A 260 21.39 -5.10 15.98
N GLY A 261 22.02 -4.07 15.42
CA GLY A 261 22.53 -2.94 16.18
C GLY A 261 21.50 -2.16 17.00
N LYS A 262 20.25 -2.07 16.55
CA LYS A 262 19.18 -1.41 17.31
C LYS A 262 18.78 -2.25 18.53
N GLU A 263 18.70 -3.56 18.36
CA GLU A 263 18.36 -4.49 19.43
C GLU A 263 19.52 -4.71 20.40
N TRP A 264 20.75 -4.74 19.89
CA TRP A 264 21.96 -4.94 20.66
C TRP A 264 22.17 -3.82 21.69
N TYR A 265 21.89 -2.57 21.30
CA TYR A 265 22.16 -1.37 22.10
C TYR A 265 20.92 -0.66 22.65
N LEU A 266 19.74 -1.31 22.65
CA LEU A 266 18.45 -0.70 23.00
C LEU A 266 18.46 0.17 24.29
N ASN A 267 19.20 -0.24 25.32
CA ASN A 267 19.29 0.48 26.61
C ASN A 267 20.69 1.05 26.93
N GLY A 268 21.62 1.04 25.97
CA GLY A 268 23.04 1.34 26.23
C GLY A 268 23.72 0.34 27.19
N ASP A 269 23.11 -0.83 27.36
CA ASP A 269 23.62 -1.92 28.18
C ASP A 269 24.70 -2.72 27.44
N ILE A 270 25.55 -3.43 28.20
CA ILE A 270 26.67 -4.23 27.65
C ILE A 270 26.18 -5.56 27.03
N ALA A 271 24.94 -5.96 27.28
CA ALA A 271 24.35 -7.19 26.78
C ALA A 271 22.98 -6.91 26.15
N PRO A 272 22.63 -7.59 25.04
CA PRO A 272 21.32 -7.48 24.43
C PRO A 272 20.18 -7.82 25.42
N PRO A 273 19.06 -7.08 25.37
CA PRO A 273 17.89 -7.31 26.21
C PRO A 273 17.15 -8.63 25.88
N ASP A 274 16.21 -8.97 26.77
CA ASP A 274 15.19 -10.04 26.65
C ASP A 274 13.93 -9.41 27.26
N THR A 275 13.20 -8.67 26.44
CA THR A 275 12.16 -7.69 26.81
C THR A 275 10.98 -8.38 27.50
N ASN A 276 10.48 -9.48 26.95
CA ASN A 276 9.41 -10.28 27.54
C ASN A 276 9.90 -11.26 28.63
N GLY A 277 11.21 -11.50 28.73
CA GLY A 277 11.84 -12.36 29.74
C GLY A 277 11.66 -13.86 29.50
N ASP A 278 11.28 -14.28 28.30
CA ASP A 278 10.99 -15.68 27.98
C ASP A 278 12.26 -16.54 27.85
N GLY A 279 13.40 -15.90 27.58
CA GLY A 279 14.72 -16.52 27.46
C GLY A 279 15.34 -16.50 26.08
N THR A 280 14.65 -15.95 25.11
CA THR A 280 15.17 -15.54 23.81
C THR A 280 15.57 -14.08 23.91
N PRO A 281 16.83 -13.70 23.67
CA PRO A 281 17.21 -12.29 23.54
C PRO A 281 16.47 -11.66 22.36
N ASP A 282 16.25 -10.35 22.43
CA ASP A 282 15.44 -9.62 21.46
C ASP A 282 15.93 -9.83 20.02
N LEU A 283 17.26 -9.80 19.81
CA LEU A 283 17.99 -10.18 18.58
C LEU A 283 17.57 -11.48 17.88
N TRP A 284 16.82 -12.34 18.55
CA TRP A 284 16.39 -13.63 18.05
C TRP A 284 14.92 -13.95 18.40
N ASP A 285 14.14 -12.96 18.82
CA ASP A 285 12.73 -13.07 19.19
C ASP A 285 11.84 -12.27 18.21
N ASP A 286 11.03 -12.95 17.41
CA ASP A 286 10.17 -12.31 16.39
C ASP A 286 8.97 -11.51 16.98
N ASP A 287 8.78 -11.52 18.31
CA ASP A 287 7.72 -10.85 19.08
C ASP A 287 8.28 -10.42 20.45
N ASN A 288 9.07 -9.36 20.42
CA ASN A 288 9.95 -8.91 21.51
C ASN A 288 9.23 -8.69 22.84
N ASP A 289 7.99 -8.21 22.81
CA ASP A 289 7.18 -7.93 24.00
C ASP A 289 6.05 -8.96 24.26
N ASN A 290 5.92 -9.96 23.38
CA ASN A 290 4.95 -11.06 23.42
C ASN A 290 3.49 -10.58 23.42
N ASP A 291 3.21 -9.47 22.75
CA ASP A 291 1.86 -8.96 22.57
C ASP A 291 1.09 -9.65 21.43
N GLY A 292 1.81 -10.51 20.70
CA GLY A 292 1.36 -11.40 19.65
C GLY A 292 1.12 -10.70 18.32
N VAL A 293 1.68 -9.50 18.15
CA VAL A 293 2.03 -8.90 16.88
C VAL A 293 3.54 -9.13 16.69
N ARG A 294 3.96 -9.52 15.49
CA ARG A 294 5.40 -9.67 15.23
C ARG A 294 6.06 -8.31 15.05
N ASP A 295 7.34 -8.22 15.37
CA ASP A 295 8.16 -7.01 15.28
C ASP A 295 8.05 -6.32 13.91
N THR A 296 8.13 -7.08 12.81
CA THR A 296 7.92 -6.59 11.43
C THR A 296 6.61 -5.81 11.21
N LEU A 297 5.60 -6.07 12.04
CA LEU A 297 4.25 -5.53 11.93
C LEU A 297 3.86 -4.67 13.13
N ASP A 298 4.66 -4.65 14.19
CA ASP A 298 4.34 -3.94 15.42
C ASP A 298 4.72 -2.46 15.32
N LEU A 299 3.83 -1.58 15.77
CA LEU A 299 4.16 -0.17 15.91
C LEU A 299 5.08 0.09 17.09
N SER A 300 5.07 -0.78 18.11
CA SER A 300 5.86 -0.65 19.33
C SER A 300 6.42 -2.02 19.75
N PRO A 301 7.41 -2.58 19.01
CA PRO A 301 7.88 -3.95 19.19
C PRO A 301 8.34 -4.30 20.61
N TYR A 302 8.70 -3.31 21.43
CA TYR A 302 9.24 -3.55 22.75
C TYR A 302 8.23 -3.24 23.88
N ALA A 303 7.09 -2.62 23.59
CA ALA A 303 6.18 -2.19 24.65
C ALA A 303 4.70 -2.19 24.28
N SER A 304 3.94 -3.02 25.00
CA SER A 304 2.49 -3.06 24.99
C SER A 304 1.85 -2.81 26.35
N THR A 305 0.51 -2.74 26.35
CA THR A 305 -0.26 -2.59 27.59
C THR A 305 -0.60 -3.92 28.24
N SER A 306 -0.75 -3.91 29.57
CA SER A 306 -1.03 -5.13 30.33
C SER A 306 -2.36 -5.79 29.95
N ARG A 307 -2.29 -7.05 29.51
CA ARG A 307 -3.46 -7.90 29.22
C ARG A 307 -4.31 -8.27 30.45
N VAL A 308 -3.84 -7.99 31.67
CA VAL A 308 -4.53 -8.37 32.92
C VAL A 308 -5.73 -7.45 33.21
N ASN A 309 -5.65 -6.19 32.78
CA ASN A 309 -6.71 -5.19 32.96
C ASN A 309 -7.00 -4.52 31.60
N PRO A 310 -7.73 -5.20 30.71
CA PRO A 310 -8.07 -4.64 29.40
C PRO A 310 -8.96 -3.41 29.51
N PHE A 311 -8.90 -2.56 28.50
CA PHE A 311 -9.82 -1.44 28.33
C PHE A 311 -11.18 -1.96 27.85
N ASP A 312 -12.26 -1.34 28.33
CA ASP A 312 -13.64 -1.68 27.97
C ASP A 312 -14.56 -0.45 28.13
N GLY A 313 -15.86 -0.64 27.88
CA GLY A 313 -16.84 0.45 28.01
C GLY A 313 -16.99 1.04 29.43
N ALA A 314 -16.56 0.32 30.47
CA ALA A 314 -16.58 0.80 31.85
C ALA A 314 -15.25 1.45 32.28
N ASN A 315 -14.15 1.05 31.67
CA ASN A 315 -12.78 1.53 31.90
C ASN A 315 -12.17 1.95 30.56
N PRO A 316 -12.61 3.07 29.97
CA PRO A 316 -12.12 3.52 28.67
C PRO A 316 -10.64 3.90 28.75
N PHE A 317 -9.90 3.74 27.65
CA PHE A 317 -8.55 4.27 27.54
C PHE A 317 -8.62 5.81 27.51
N GLU A 318 -7.77 6.49 28.27
CA GLU A 318 -7.72 7.96 28.33
C GLU A 318 -6.40 8.48 27.74
N LEU A 319 -6.49 9.32 26.70
CA LEU A 319 -5.32 9.89 26.03
C LEU A 319 -5.20 11.39 26.30
N THR A 320 -3.99 11.84 26.64
CA THR A 320 -3.62 13.25 26.73
C THR A 320 -2.26 13.49 26.08
N ILE A 321 -2.17 14.47 25.19
CA ILE A 321 -0.92 14.83 24.51
C ILE A 321 -0.66 16.33 24.75
N ASN A 322 0.47 16.68 25.37
CA ASN A 322 0.80 18.05 25.75
C ASN A 322 2.05 18.57 25.03
N ASP A 323 2.31 19.87 25.24
CA ASP A 323 3.48 20.60 24.73
C ASP A 323 3.63 20.66 23.20
N LEU A 324 2.50 20.46 22.52
CA LEU A 324 2.38 20.59 21.07
C LEU A 324 2.56 22.05 20.61
N VAL A 325 3.06 22.23 19.41
CA VAL A 325 3.13 23.51 18.70
C VAL A 325 1.75 23.82 18.16
N GLU A 326 1.16 24.97 18.52
CA GLU A 326 -0.21 25.32 18.12
C GLU A 326 -0.39 25.38 16.59
N SER A 327 -1.54 24.91 16.11
CA SER A 327 -1.94 24.90 14.71
C SER A 327 -1.12 23.97 13.80
N GLU A 328 -0.32 23.07 14.35
CA GLU A 328 0.26 21.92 13.64
C GLU A 328 -0.65 20.69 13.66
N LEU A 329 -0.49 19.81 12.66
CA LEU A 329 -1.22 18.56 12.57
C LEU A 329 -0.55 17.51 13.46
N VAL A 330 -1.36 16.80 14.24
CA VAL A 330 -0.89 15.66 15.05
C VAL A 330 -1.59 14.41 14.56
N ARG A 331 -0.79 13.44 14.13
CA ARG A 331 -1.24 12.10 13.79
C ARG A 331 -1.03 11.18 14.98
N VAL A 332 -2.06 10.42 15.31
CA VAL A 332 -2.00 9.36 16.33
C VAL A 332 -2.38 8.05 15.67
N GLU A 333 -1.47 7.11 15.72
CA GLU A 333 -1.61 5.76 15.17
C GLU A 333 -1.77 4.80 16.35
N PHE A 334 -2.85 4.02 16.30
CA PHE A 334 -3.19 3.02 17.30
C PHE A 334 -3.06 1.65 16.66
N GLN A 335 -2.30 0.76 17.29
CA GLN A 335 -2.38 -0.66 17.05
C GLN A 335 -2.94 -1.32 18.30
N ILE A 336 -3.99 -2.10 18.10
CA ILE A 336 -4.80 -2.62 19.19
C ILE A 336 -5.17 -4.07 18.92
N ARG A 337 -5.45 -4.79 19.99
CA ARG A 337 -5.89 -6.17 19.90
C ARG A 337 -7.06 -6.45 20.83
N PRO A 338 -8.14 -7.08 20.33
CA PRO A 338 -9.18 -7.62 21.19
C PRO A 338 -8.61 -8.66 22.15
N THR A 339 -9.17 -8.72 23.35
CA THR A 339 -8.83 -9.76 24.34
C THR A 339 -9.04 -11.16 23.76
N GLU A 340 -10.12 -11.36 22.99
CA GLU A 340 -10.38 -12.60 22.27
C GLU A 340 -9.92 -12.49 20.82
N SER A 341 -8.78 -13.11 20.50
CA SER A 341 -8.14 -13.03 19.18
C SER A 341 -9.03 -13.45 18.01
N SER A 342 -10.03 -14.32 18.23
CA SER A 342 -10.99 -14.70 17.18
C SER A 342 -11.82 -13.52 16.64
N HIS A 343 -11.96 -12.43 17.40
CA HIS A 343 -12.73 -11.26 16.96
C HIS A 343 -12.03 -10.49 15.82
N LEU A 344 -10.72 -10.68 15.62
CA LEU A 344 -9.99 -10.12 14.48
C LEU A 344 -10.54 -10.60 13.13
N TRP A 345 -11.21 -11.75 13.09
CA TRP A 345 -11.83 -12.32 11.89
C TRP A 345 -13.28 -11.86 11.66
N TYR A 346 -13.91 -11.21 12.64
CA TYR A 346 -15.32 -10.79 12.52
C TYR A 346 -15.52 -9.64 11.54
N SER A 347 -14.54 -8.75 11.39
CA SER A 347 -14.57 -7.65 10.41
C SER A 347 -14.64 -8.15 8.97
N GLN A 348 -14.15 -9.36 8.72
CA GLN A 348 -14.15 -10.00 7.41
C GLN A 348 -15.36 -10.92 7.22
N SER A 349 -16.12 -11.18 8.28
CA SER A 349 -17.24 -12.12 8.26
C SER A 349 -18.58 -11.38 8.12
N VAL A 350 -19.49 -11.98 7.36
CA VAL A 350 -20.91 -11.57 7.35
C VAL A 350 -21.70 -12.70 7.98
N LEU A 351 -22.58 -12.35 8.90
CA LEU A 351 -23.36 -13.28 9.69
C LEU A 351 -24.75 -13.44 9.09
N ASP A 352 -25.22 -14.68 9.03
CA ASP A 352 -26.53 -15.05 8.51
C ASP A 352 -27.57 -14.97 9.63
N TRP A 353 -28.65 -14.22 9.43
CA TRP A 353 -29.79 -14.24 10.34
C TRP A 353 -30.64 -15.49 10.04
N PRO A 354 -31.20 -16.16 11.06
CA PRO A 354 -31.98 -17.37 10.80
C PRO A 354 -33.18 -17.11 9.87
N GLN A 355 -33.19 -17.77 8.71
CA GLN A 355 -34.30 -17.69 7.76
C GLN A 355 -35.62 -18.14 8.39
N GLY A 356 -36.67 -17.34 8.19
CA GLY A 356 -38.01 -17.62 8.70
C GLY A 356 -38.15 -17.39 10.20
N ASP A 357 -37.24 -16.62 10.81
CA ASP A 357 -37.46 -16.06 12.13
C ASP A 357 -38.64 -15.08 12.09
N GLN A 358 -39.70 -15.43 12.80
CA GLN A 358 -40.91 -14.63 12.97
C GLN A 358 -41.11 -14.25 14.44
N GLN A 359 -40.07 -14.42 15.26
CA GLN A 359 -40.09 -14.11 16.69
C GLN A 359 -39.50 -12.71 16.89
N ASP A 360 -40.08 -11.97 17.82
CA ASP A 360 -39.57 -10.67 18.27
C ASP A 360 -39.47 -9.57 17.17
N GLN A 361 -38.63 -8.55 17.41
CA GLN A 361 -38.66 -7.25 16.70
C GLN A 361 -37.89 -7.23 15.37
N ILE A 362 -36.94 -8.15 15.17
CA ILE A 362 -36.13 -8.27 13.95
C ILE A 362 -36.47 -9.60 13.31
N GLN A 363 -36.89 -9.59 12.05
CA GLN A 363 -37.37 -10.77 11.33
C GLN A 363 -36.78 -10.78 9.93
N ASP A 364 -36.18 -11.91 9.55
CA ASP A 364 -35.82 -12.16 8.15
C ASP A 364 -36.98 -12.83 7.41
N VAL A 365 -37.64 -12.05 6.54
CA VAL A 365 -38.88 -12.43 5.86
C VAL A 365 -38.68 -12.71 4.37
N ASP A 366 -37.70 -12.06 3.72
CA ASP A 366 -37.43 -12.22 2.30
C ASP A 366 -36.17 -13.05 1.99
N GLY A 367 -35.35 -13.34 3.00
CA GLY A 367 -34.15 -14.19 2.89
C GLY A 367 -33.08 -13.59 2.01
N LYS A 368 -33.06 -12.27 1.84
CA LYS A 368 -32.08 -11.59 1.02
C LYS A 368 -30.86 -11.21 1.81
N THR A 369 -29.73 -11.48 1.17
CA THR A 369 -28.40 -11.25 1.72
C THR A 369 -27.73 -10.06 1.04
N PHE A 370 -26.56 -9.66 1.52
CA PHE A 370 -25.72 -8.66 0.85
C PHE A 370 -25.41 -9.02 -0.63
N ALA A 371 -25.38 -10.31 -0.99
CA ALA A 371 -25.17 -10.78 -2.36
C ALA A 371 -26.33 -10.42 -3.30
N ASP A 372 -27.55 -10.28 -2.77
CA ASP A 372 -28.75 -10.00 -3.56
C ASP A 372 -28.90 -8.51 -3.92
N LEU A 373 -28.19 -7.62 -3.20
CA LEU A 373 -28.21 -6.17 -3.44
C LEU A 373 -27.39 -5.73 -4.64
N ASP A 374 -26.27 -6.41 -4.92
CA ASP A 374 -25.46 -6.14 -6.11
C ASP A 374 -24.95 -7.44 -6.77
N PRO A 375 -25.70 -7.95 -7.78
CA PRO A 375 -25.34 -9.18 -8.49
C PRO A 375 -24.14 -8.99 -9.44
N THR A 376 -23.58 -7.79 -9.56
CA THR A 376 -22.39 -7.50 -10.37
C THR A 376 -21.10 -7.62 -9.58
N LEU A 377 -21.16 -7.61 -8.25
CA LEU A 377 -20.02 -7.89 -7.39
C LEU A 377 -19.66 -9.38 -7.49
N PRO A 378 -18.36 -9.75 -7.44
CA PRO A 378 -17.97 -11.15 -7.40
C PRO A 378 -18.66 -11.83 -6.21
N ALA A 379 -19.13 -13.07 -6.35
CA ALA A 379 -19.72 -13.82 -5.25
C ALA A 379 -18.66 -14.08 -4.17
N TRP A 380 -18.50 -13.13 -3.26
CA TRP A 380 -17.59 -13.27 -2.13
C TRP A 380 -18.17 -14.32 -1.18
N PRO A 381 -17.35 -15.19 -0.57
CA PRO A 381 -17.83 -16.12 0.46
C PRO A 381 -18.65 -15.42 1.55
N ASN A 382 -18.33 -14.15 1.80
CA ASN A 382 -18.89 -13.31 2.85
C ASN A 382 -20.04 -12.41 2.36
N ALA A 383 -20.60 -12.62 1.17
CA ALA A 383 -21.76 -11.84 0.71
C ALA A 383 -23.11 -12.47 1.09
N ASN A 384 -23.11 -13.73 1.54
CA ASN A 384 -24.34 -14.53 1.74
C ASN A 384 -24.93 -14.43 3.16
N GLY A 385 -24.77 -13.31 3.85
CA GLY A 385 -25.43 -13.10 5.15
C GLY A 385 -26.15 -11.75 5.21
N ASP A 386 -26.78 -11.48 6.36
CA ASP A 386 -27.72 -10.36 6.56
C ASP A 386 -27.16 -9.28 7.50
N MET A 387 -26.09 -9.63 8.23
CA MET A 387 -25.47 -8.78 9.23
C MET A 387 -23.97 -8.62 8.97
N ARG A 388 -23.49 -7.39 9.12
CA ARG A 388 -22.06 -7.07 9.07
C ARG A 388 -21.64 -6.37 10.36
N LEU A 389 -20.50 -6.79 10.89
CA LEU A 389 -19.85 -6.14 12.02
C LEU A 389 -18.67 -5.34 11.51
N THR A 390 -18.67 -4.03 11.77
CA THR A 390 -17.55 -3.15 11.41
C THR A 390 -16.89 -2.65 12.69
N PRO A 391 -15.60 -2.96 12.93
CA PRO A 391 -14.90 -2.45 14.09
C PRO A 391 -14.58 -0.97 13.88
N MET A 392 -14.84 -0.17 14.90
CA MET A 392 -14.54 1.26 14.92
C MET A 392 -13.82 1.60 16.22
N LEU A 393 -12.88 2.53 16.14
CA LEU A 393 -12.33 3.22 17.29
C LEU A 393 -13.19 4.46 17.56
N GLU A 394 -13.83 4.50 18.71
CA GLU A 394 -14.68 5.60 19.15
C GLU A 394 -13.89 6.51 20.11
N ILE A 395 -13.74 7.77 19.73
CA ILE A 395 -12.96 8.76 20.49
C ILE A 395 -13.90 9.87 20.94
N ALA A 396 -14.28 9.86 22.21
CA ALA A 396 -15.12 10.87 22.84
C ALA A 396 -14.26 12.00 23.45
N MET A 397 -14.66 13.24 23.14
CA MET A 397 -13.95 14.47 23.48
C MET A 397 -14.92 15.49 24.09
N ASP A 398 -14.42 16.32 25.02
CA ASP A 398 -15.18 17.49 25.48
C ASP A 398 -15.26 18.51 24.36
N MET A 399 -16.47 18.88 23.95
CA MET A 399 -16.69 19.79 22.82
C MET A 399 -16.01 21.16 23.01
N ALA A 400 -15.85 21.63 24.25
CA ALA A 400 -15.21 22.91 24.52
C ALA A 400 -13.68 22.87 24.29
N THR A 401 -13.07 21.68 24.33
CA THR A 401 -11.63 21.48 24.14
C THR A 401 -11.26 20.58 22.96
N ALA A 402 -12.25 20.04 22.23
CA ALA A 402 -12.04 19.19 21.06
C ALA A 402 -11.09 19.88 20.05
N ASN A 403 -10.06 19.17 19.67
CA ASN A 403 -8.91 19.65 18.91
C ASN A 403 -8.81 18.89 17.58
N LEU A 404 -9.92 18.89 16.84
CA LEU A 404 -10.05 18.25 15.54
C LEU A 404 -9.82 19.26 14.41
N PRO A 405 -9.23 18.83 13.28
CA PRO A 405 -9.03 19.68 12.10
C PRO A 405 -10.39 20.00 11.49
N SER A 406 -10.89 21.20 11.79
CA SER A 406 -12.27 21.62 11.48
C SER A 406 -12.30 22.80 10.52
N GLU A 407 -13.31 22.81 9.64
CA GLU A 407 -13.55 23.91 8.72
C GLU A 407 -15.00 24.44 8.86
N PRO A 408 -15.21 25.76 8.74
CA PRO A 408 -16.56 26.32 8.73
C PRO A 408 -17.29 25.92 7.45
N CYS A 409 -18.50 25.38 7.60
CA CYS A 409 -19.34 24.96 6.48
C CYS A 409 -20.81 25.35 6.71
N THR A 410 -21.71 24.81 5.89
CA THR A 410 -23.15 24.99 6.05
C THR A 410 -23.86 23.65 6.04
N ASP A 411 -24.81 23.46 6.95
CA ASP A 411 -25.66 22.28 6.98
C ASP A 411 -26.58 22.19 5.74
N ALA A 412 -27.34 21.09 5.62
CA ALA A 412 -28.28 20.88 4.52
C ALA A 412 -29.38 21.96 4.42
N ASP A 413 -29.65 22.68 5.51
CA ASP A 413 -30.64 23.76 5.60
C ASP A 413 -30.02 25.16 5.36
N GLY A 414 -28.70 25.24 5.15
CA GLY A 414 -27.95 26.46 4.89
C GLY A 414 -27.58 27.26 6.13
N ASN A 415 -27.66 26.68 7.33
CA ASN A 415 -27.16 27.30 8.56
C ASN A 415 -25.66 27.07 8.74
N PRO A 416 -24.92 27.95 9.42
CA PRO A 416 -23.50 27.73 9.72
C PRO A 416 -23.30 26.46 10.55
N ASP A 417 -22.35 25.63 10.13
CA ASP A 417 -21.99 24.37 10.78
C ASP A 417 -20.46 24.16 10.78
N THR A 418 -19.99 23.11 11.45
CA THR A 418 -18.57 22.71 11.53
C THR A 418 -18.37 21.37 10.85
N CYS A 419 -17.56 21.36 9.80
CA CYS A 419 -17.25 20.15 9.02
C CYS A 419 -15.81 19.69 9.25
N TYR A 420 -15.54 18.43 8.89
CA TYR A 420 -14.24 17.80 9.09
C TYR A 420 -13.75 17.14 7.79
N PRO A 421 -13.53 17.91 6.70
CA PRO A 421 -13.23 17.36 5.38
C PRO A 421 -11.97 16.49 5.38
N LEU A 422 -10.95 16.86 6.15
CA LEU A 422 -9.72 16.06 6.32
C LEU A 422 -9.98 14.71 6.98
N LEU A 423 -10.94 14.63 7.91
CA LEU A 423 -11.28 13.38 8.59
C LEU A 423 -12.16 12.50 7.68
N GLU A 424 -13.11 13.12 6.99
CA GLU A 424 -14.06 12.43 6.09
C GLU A 424 -13.35 11.67 4.95
N GLN A 425 -12.25 12.19 4.40
CA GLN A 425 -11.46 11.50 3.38
C GLN A 425 -10.81 10.19 3.88
N PHE A 426 -10.53 10.09 5.18
CA PHE A 426 -10.02 8.87 5.80
C PHE A 426 -11.16 7.98 6.33
N GLY A 427 -12.42 8.28 5.97
CA GLY A 427 -13.60 7.57 6.45
C GLY A 427 -13.92 7.82 7.92
N ILE A 428 -13.30 8.82 8.53
CA ILE A 428 -13.54 9.20 9.93
C ILE A 428 -14.76 10.11 9.97
N SER A 429 -15.76 9.73 10.76
CA SER A 429 -16.97 10.54 10.95
C SER A 429 -16.98 11.16 12.34
N VAL A 430 -17.42 12.41 12.43
CA VAL A 430 -17.49 13.14 13.71
C VAL A 430 -18.94 13.52 13.96
N GLN A 431 -19.43 13.21 15.15
CA GLN A 431 -20.81 13.49 15.54
C GLN A 431 -20.88 14.03 16.97
N GLN A 432 -21.82 14.94 17.21
CA GLN A 432 -22.19 15.32 18.57
C GLN A 432 -23.08 14.24 19.17
N THR A 433 -22.62 13.54 20.20
CA THR A 433 -23.40 12.48 20.87
C THR A 433 -24.23 13.01 22.04
N ASP A 434 -23.78 14.08 22.69
CA ASP A 434 -24.47 14.75 23.80
C ASP A 434 -24.22 16.27 23.77
N ASP A 435 -24.90 17.05 24.63
CA ASP A 435 -24.79 18.52 24.73
C ASP A 435 -23.35 19.05 24.87
N ASN A 436 -22.41 18.24 25.36
CA ASN A 436 -21.02 18.63 25.62
C ASN A 436 -19.98 17.63 25.10
N THR A 437 -20.39 16.62 24.33
CA THR A 437 -19.50 15.55 23.86
C THR A 437 -19.50 15.47 22.35
N LEU A 438 -18.30 15.54 21.78
CA LEU A 438 -18.03 15.31 20.38
C LEU A 438 -17.32 13.95 20.25
N THR A 439 -17.81 13.09 19.37
CA THR A 439 -17.29 11.73 19.20
C THR A 439 -16.85 11.52 17.76
N ALA A 440 -15.60 11.10 17.59
CA ALA A 440 -15.06 10.66 16.31
C ALA A 440 -15.10 9.14 16.21
N TYR A 441 -15.62 8.62 15.11
CA TYR A 441 -15.61 7.20 14.76
C TYR A 441 -14.56 6.97 13.68
N VAL A 442 -13.47 6.31 14.04
CA VAL A 442 -12.33 6.01 13.18
C VAL A 442 -12.42 4.55 12.76
N PRO A 443 -12.40 4.22 11.46
CA PRO A 443 -12.44 2.84 10.99
C PRO A 443 -11.18 2.08 11.40
N LEU A 444 -11.38 0.85 11.90
CA LEU A 444 -10.28 -0.07 12.22
C LEU A 444 -9.97 -0.97 11.02
N GLN A 445 -8.71 -0.96 10.60
CA GLN A 445 -8.17 -1.82 9.55
C GLN A 445 -7.54 -3.07 10.17
N VAL A 446 -7.64 -4.22 9.50
CA VAL A 446 -7.01 -5.45 9.97
C VAL A 446 -5.53 -5.44 9.58
N VAL A 447 -4.66 -5.77 10.53
CA VAL A 447 -3.25 -6.09 10.28
C VAL A 447 -3.14 -7.61 10.15
N SER A 448 -2.67 -8.06 8.99
CA SER A 448 -2.51 -9.48 8.66
C SER A 448 -1.04 -9.83 8.47
N ASP A 449 -0.62 -10.96 9.04
CA ASP A 449 0.70 -11.54 8.85
C ASP A 449 0.72 -12.41 7.58
N ASN A 450 1.47 -11.97 6.57
CA ASN A 450 1.57 -12.65 5.27
C ASN A 450 2.37 -13.96 5.32
N VAL A 451 3.15 -14.19 6.39
CA VAL A 451 3.92 -15.44 6.57
C VAL A 451 3.04 -16.50 7.22
N GLY A 452 2.17 -16.10 8.16
CA GLY A 452 1.27 -16.98 8.92
C GLY A 452 -0.15 -17.12 8.37
N ASP A 453 -0.60 -16.23 7.48
CA ASP A 453 -2.01 -16.08 7.04
C ASP A 453 -2.98 -15.79 8.21
N ASP A 454 -2.47 -15.15 9.27
CA ASP A 454 -3.19 -14.84 10.51
C ASP A 454 -3.47 -13.33 10.63
N ASN A 455 -4.66 -12.97 11.11
CA ASN A 455 -4.94 -11.60 11.53
C ASN A 455 -4.38 -11.38 12.94
N VAL A 456 -3.51 -10.39 13.12
CA VAL A 456 -2.74 -10.20 14.37
C VAL A 456 -3.24 -9.03 15.21
N ALA A 457 -3.68 -7.94 14.58
CA ALA A 457 -4.15 -6.74 15.27
C ALA A 457 -5.16 -5.95 14.43
N PHE A 458 -5.75 -4.91 15.03
CA PHE A 458 -6.36 -3.81 14.29
C PHE A 458 -5.47 -2.57 14.35
N TYR A 459 -5.52 -1.79 13.28
CA TYR A 459 -4.83 -0.52 13.12
C TYR A 459 -5.84 0.61 12.88
N ALA A 460 -5.64 1.74 13.55
CA ALA A 460 -6.40 2.97 13.32
C ALA A 460 -5.47 4.18 13.29
N ARG A 461 -5.85 5.17 12.49
CA ARG A 461 -5.14 6.46 12.37
C ARG A 461 -6.13 7.60 12.62
N MET A 462 -5.78 8.48 13.55
CA MET A 462 -6.56 9.67 13.88
C MET A 462 -5.72 10.92 13.71
N PHE A 463 -6.36 12.00 13.25
CA PHE A 463 -5.73 13.30 13.06
C PHE A 463 -6.34 14.34 14.00
N TYR A 464 -5.47 15.14 14.61
CA TYR A 464 -5.80 16.23 15.51
C TYR A 464 -5.18 17.53 15.00
N GLU A 465 -5.85 18.64 15.24
CA GLU A 465 -5.26 19.97 15.12
C GLU A 465 -4.77 20.39 16.50
N SER A 466 -3.47 20.57 16.66
CA SER A 466 -2.87 20.99 17.92
C SER A 466 -3.42 22.36 18.39
N LYS A 467 -3.68 22.47 19.68
CA LYS A 467 -4.15 23.69 20.34
C LYS A 467 -3.23 24.04 21.49
N ALA A 468 -3.24 25.31 21.90
CA ALA A 468 -2.47 25.79 23.05
C ALA A 468 -2.74 25.00 24.37
N ASN A 469 -3.87 24.30 24.48
CA ASN A 469 -4.11 23.31 25.54
C ASN A 469 -4.90 22.12 24.96
N TRP A 470 -4.42 20.89 25.18
CA TRP A 470 -5.15 19.65 24.83
C TRP A 470 -6.50 19.54 25.55
N GLY A 471 -6.58 20.08 26.78
CA GLY A 471 -7.81 20.11 27.56
C GLY A 471 -8.06 18.84 28.36
N ALA A 472 -9.28 18.32 28.31
CA ALA A 472 -9.64 17.07 28.99
C ALA A 472 -9.06 15.85 28.26
N ALA A 473 -8.80 14.76 29.00
CA ALA A 473 -8.36 13.52 28.38
C ALA A 473 -9.45 12.97 27.45
N HIS A 474 -9.06 12.54 26.26
CA HIS A 474 -9.98 11.92 25.31
C HIS A 474 -10.21 10.48 25.70
N GLN A 475 -11.46 10.04 25.64
CA GLN A 475 -11.83 8.67 25.96
C GLN A 475 -11.91 7.85 24.68
N VAL A 476 -11.11 6.80 24.61
CA VAL A 476 -11.02 5.91 23.46
C VAL A 476 -11.62 4.56 23.81
N ARG A 477 -12.48 4.06 22.92
CA ARG A 477 -13.14 2.76 23.02
C ARG A 477 -13.07 2.05 21.67
N VAL A 478 -13.22 0.74 21.71
CA VAL A 478 -13.41 -0.07 20.52
C VAL A 478 -14.86 -0.50 20.50
N SER A 479 -15.54 -0.17 19.41
CA SER A 479 -16.97 -0.39 19.25
C SER A 479 -17.22 -1.18 17.96
N TRP A 480 -18.00 -2.25 18.06
CA TRP A 480 -18.51 -2.98 16.91
C TRP A 480 -19.82 -2.34 16.45
N VAL A 481 -19.81 -1.79 15.23
CA VAL A 481 -21.01 -1.28 14.57
C VAL A 481 -21.72 -2.43 13.88
N LEU A 482 -22.91 -2.79 14.36
CA LEU A 482 -23.78 -3.77 13.73
C LEU A 482 -24.58 -3.11 12.62
N GLN A 483 -24.34 -3.54 11.39
CA GLN A 483 -25.08 -3.13 10.21
C GLN A 483 -25.93 -4.29 9.71
N MET A 484 -27.20 -4.02 9.41
CA MET A 484 -28.14 -5.01 8.89
C MET A 484 -28.89 -4.45 7.70
N LEU A 485 -29.32 -5.35 6.81
CA LEU A 485 -30.29 -5.00 5.78
C LEU A 485 -31.66 -4.91 6.43
N ASN A 486 -32.22 -3.70 6.47
CA ASN A 486 -33.50 -3.45 7.10
C ASN A 486 -34.47 -2.78 6.14
N ASP A 487 -35.74 -3.08 6.29
CA ASP A 487 -36.79 -2.45 5.51
C ASP A 487 -37.20 -1.12 6.16
N VAL A 488 -37.24 -0.05 5.37
CA VAL A 488 -37.61 1.29 5.85
C VAL A 488 -39.11 1.47 5.70
N CYS A 489 -39.81 1.62 6.82
CA CYS A 489 -41.23 1.94 6.75
C CYS A 489 -41.41 3.33 6.13
N GLY A 490 -42.18 3.39 5.04
CA GLY A 490 -42.57 4.66 4.46
C GLY A 490 -43.76 4.49 3.55
N TYR A 491 -44.50 5.59 3.38
CA TYR A 491 -45.60 5.60 2.43
C TYR A 491 -45.04 5.61 1.00
N PRO A 492 -45.55 4.78 0.07
CA PRO A 492 -45.16 4.86 -1.34
C PRO A 492 -45.48 6.23 -1.95
N ASP A 493 -44.83 6.64 -3.03
CA ASP A 493 -45.08 7.95 -3.67
C ASP A 493 -46.52 8.12 -4.18
N THR A 494 -47.19 7.00 -4.49
CA THR A 494 -48.56 6.99 -4.97
C THR A 494 -49.50 6.34 -3.97
N PRO A 495 -50.69 6.92 -3.75
CA PRO A 495 -51.64 6.36 -2.80
C PRO A 495 -52.17 4.99 -3.25
N PRO A 496 -52.43 4.06 -2.31
CA PRO A 496 -52.95 2.74 -2.62
C PRO A 496 -54.33 2.81 -3.31
N ALA A 497 -54.66 1.78 -4.09
CA ALA A 497 -55.91 1.71 -4.82
C ALA A 497 -57.12 1.77 -3.86
N GLY A 498 -57.97 2.80 -4.03
CA GLY A 498 -59.09 3.06 -3.13
C GLY A 498 -58.85 4.19 -2.13
N TYR A 499 -57.66 4.79 -2.10
CA TYR A 499 -57.43 6.03 -1.36
C TYR A 499 -58.28 7.17 -1.95
N PRO A 500 -58.87 8.04 -1.11
CA PRO A 500 -59.74 9.11 -1.59
C PRO A 500 -59.00 10.10 -2.49
N ALA A 501 -59.59 10.43 -3.65
CA ALA A 501 -58.97 11.31 -4.64
C ALA A 501 -58.83 12.79 -4.19
N ASN A 502 -59.42 13.18 -3.06
CA ASN A 502 -59.46 14.56 -2.55
C ASN A 502 -58.73 14.73 -1.22
N THR A 503 -57.87 13.79 -0.84
CA THR A 503 -57.07 13.83 0.39
C THR A 503 -55.59 13.91 0.08
N VAL A 504 -54.83 14.56 0.97
CA VAL A 504 -53.36 14.61 0.87
C VAL A 504 -52.81 13.21 1.11
N TRP A 505 -51.84 12.82 0.28
CA TRP A 505 -51.07 11.60 0.42
C TRP A 505 -49.60 12.00 0.53
N PRO A 506 -48.83 11.46 1.49
CA PRO A 506 -49.23 10.55 2.57
C PRO A 506 -50.21 11.19 3.59
N PRO A 507 -50.90 10.38 4.42
CA PRO A 507 -51.74 10.90 5.51
C PRO A 507 -50.89 11.72 6.48
N ASP A 508 -51.23 12.99 6.66
CA ASP A 508 -50.58 13.86 7.64
C ASP A 508 -51.12 13.50 9.05
N PRO A 509 -50.26 13.06 9.99
CA PRO A 509 -50.68 12.70 11.35
C PRO A 509 -51.20 13.89 12.16
N ASP A 510 -50.81 15.11 11.80
CA ASP A 510 -51.25 16.35 12.44
C ASP A 510 -52.53 16.93 11.80
N GLN A 511 -52.97 16.38 10.65
CA GLN A 511 -54.25 16.73 10.04
C GLN A 511 -55.34 15.69 10.30
N PRO A 512 -56.54 16.13 10.73
CA PRO A 512 -57.65 15.22 10.92
C PRO A 512 -58.07 14.59 9.58
N PRO A 513 -58.41 13.28 9.57
CA PRO A 513 -58.98 12.65 8.38
C PRO A 513 -60.24 13.40 7.96
N GLY A 514 -60.47 13.53 6.65
CA GLY A 514 -61.74 14.10 6.17
C GLY A 514 -62.95 13.35 6.75
N ASP A 515 -64.09 14.04 6.89
CA ASP A 515 -65.33 13.57 7.56
C ASP A 515 -65.83 12.17 7.18
N TRP A 516 -65.40 11.63 6.03
CA TRP A 516 -65.82 10.32 5.52
C TRP A 516 -64.83 9.18 5.81
N ASN A 517 -63.62 9.48 6.29
CA ASN A 517 -62.54 8.51 6.47
C ASN A 517 -62.04 8.39 7.90
N ALA A 518 -62.49 9.25 8.83
CA ALA A 518 -62.13 9.10 10.23
C ALA A 518 -62.77 7.83 10.81
N ASP A 519 -62.02 7.09 11.63
CA ASP A 519 -62.60 6.05 12.47
C ASP A 519 -63.55 6.66 13.53
N GLU A 520 -64.17 5.82 14.36
CA GLU A 520 -65.09 6.29 15.41
C GLU A 520 -64.45 7.23 16.45
N ASN A 521 -63.12 7.37 16.44
CA ASN A 521 -62.33 8.20 17.33
C ASN A 521 -61.73 9.44 16.65
N GLY A 522 -61.96 9.67 15.35
CA GLY A 522 -61.40 10.82 14.64
C GLY A 522 -59.99 10.59 14.09
N ALA A 523 -59.46 9.37 14.12
CA ALA A 523 -58.12 9.03 13.67
C ALA A 523 -58.15 8.40 12.26
N TRP A 524 -57.00 8.43 11.58
CA TRP A 524 -56.84 7.72 10.31
C TRP A 524 -57.05 6.21 10.53
N PRO A 525 -57.80 5.50 9.66
CA PRO A 525 -58.04 4.08 9.80
C PRO A 525 -56.74 3.29 9.90
N ALA A 526 -56.70 2.27 10.78
CA ALA A 526 -55.51 1.45 11.01
C ALA A 526 -54.88 0.84 9.74
N GLN A 527 -55.69 0.54 8.72
CA GLN A 527 -55.24 0.04 7.41
C GLN A 527 -54.41 1.04 6.58
N TYR A 528 -54.40 2.31 6.97
CA TYR A 528 -53.57 3.36 6.36
C TYR A 528 -52.52 3.89 7.33
N SER A 529 -52.38 3.28 8.51
CA SER A 529 -51.28 3.53 9.42
C SER A 529 -49.99 2.99 8.82
N LEU A 530 -48.89 3.72 9.01
CA LEU A 530 -47.57 3.26 8.59
C LEU A 530 -47.15 1.97 9.33
N PHE A 531 -47.59 1.83 10.58
CA PHE A 531 -47.34 0.68 11.44
C PHE A 531 -48.64 0.03 11.89
N GLN A 532 -48.66 -1.30 11.95
CA GLN A 532 -49.72 -2.07 12.62
C GLN A 532 -49.09 -3.19 13.43
N ASP A 533 -49.45 -3.28 14.71
CA ASP A 533 -48.91 -4.28 15.66
C ASP A 533 -47.36 -4.31 15.73
N GLY A 534 -46.72 -3.15 15.50
CA GLY A 534 -45.25 -3.01 15.52
C GLY A 534 -44.56 -3.36 14.20
N LEU A 535 -45.29 -3.77 13.17
CA LEU A 535 -44.76 -4.09 11.84
C LEU A 535 -45.08 -2.98 10.83
N CYS A 536 -44.17 -2.72 9.89
CA CYS A 536 -44.45 -1.82 8.77
C CYS A 536 -45.61 -2.38 7.93
N GLN A 537 -46.58 -1.54 7.58
CA GLN A 537 -47.61 -1.86 6.58
C GLN A 537 -47.22 -1.40 5.18
N PHE A 538 -46.39 -0.35 5.11
CA PHE A 538 -45.87 0.23 3.88
C PHE A 538 -44.36 0.43 4.01
N TYR A 539 -43.65 0.17 2.93
CA TYR A 539 -42.20 0.28 2.85
C TYR A 539 -41.85 1.34 1.80
N SER A 540 -41.05 2.34 2.17
CA SER A 540 -40.49 3.31 1.21
C SER A 540 -39.34 2.70 0.43
N SER A 541 -38.54 1.89 1.12
CA SER A 541 -37.42 1.14 0.57
C SER A 541 -37.30 -0.18 1.34
N MET A 542 -36.76 -1.20 0.67
CA MET A 542 -36.55 -2.52 1.24
C MET A 542 -35.05 -2.82 1.19
N ASN A 543 -34.55 -3.59 2.16
CA ASN A 543 -33.15 -4.02 2.23
C ASN A 543 -32.14 -2.84 2.22
N GLU A 544 -32.44 -1.76 2.94
CA GLU A 544 -31.50 -0.66 3.14
C GLU A 544 -30.50 -1.01 4.22
N LEU A 545 -29.22 -0.73 3.97
CA LEU A 545 -28.18 -0.93 4.98
C LEU A 545 -28.35 0.09 6.11
N GLN A 546 -28.64 -0.39 7.33
CA GLN A 546 -28.82 0.46 8.51
C GLN A 546 -27.89 0.03 9.64
N VAL A 547 -27.36 1.01 10.37
CA VAL A 547 -26.71 0.78 11.66
C VAL A 547 -27.80 0.56 12.71
N LEU A 548 -27.76 -0.58 13.40
CA LEU A 548 -28.82 -1.00 14.30
C LEU A 548 -28.40 -0.87 15.77
N ASN A 549 -27.16 -1.22 16.08
CA ASN A 549 -26.61 -1.09 17.43
C ASN A 549 -25.08 -0.99 17.40
N THR A 550 -24.49 -0.50 18.50
CA THR A 550 -23.05 -0.56 18.78
C THR A 550 -22.80 -1.44 20.00
N TYR A 551 -21.69 -2.18 19.98
CA TYR A 551 -21.27 -3.04 21.09
C TYR A 551 -19.84 -2.71 21.49
N ASP A 552 -19.59 -2.51 22.78
CA ASP A 552 -18.23 -2.32 23.30
C ASP A 552 -17.40 -3.62 23.18
N GLU A 553 -16.13 -3.48 22.82
CA GLU A 553 -15.12 -4.54 22.82
C GLU A 553 -14.17 -4.38 24.01
N ALA A 554 -13.65 -5.49 24.53
CA ALA A 554 -12.57 -5.49 25.51
C ALA A 554 -11.22 -5.69 24.81
N TRP A 555 -10.27 -4.78 25.02
CA TRP A 555 -9.06 -4.69 24.19
C TRP A 555 -7.84 -4.19 24.96
N TYR A 556 -6.67 -4.32 24.36
CA TYR A 556 -5.41 -3.74 24.83
C TYR A 556 -4.67 -3.10 23.65
N ILE A 557 -3.80 -2.14 23.96
CA ILE A 557 -2.89 -1.51 23.00
C ILE A 557 -1.70 -2.44 22.84
N THR A 558 -1.39 -2.76 21.58
CA THR A 558 -0.16 -3.47 21.16
C THR A 558 0.92 -2.43 20.88
N GLY A 559 0.64 -1.48 19.99
CA GLY A 559 1.53 -0.34 19.75
C GLY A 559 0.83 1.00 19.58
N MET A 560 1.57 2.08 19.78
CA MET A 560 1.06 3.44 19.58
C MET A 560 2.17 4.39 19.17
N HIS A 561 1.86 5.24 18.18
CA HIS A 561 2.78 6.23 17.66
C HIS A 561 2.07 7.58 17.52
N VAL A 562 2.70 8.63 18.06
CA VAL A 562 2.23 10.01 17.95
C VAL A 562 3.26 10.79 17.18
N MET A 563 2.84 11.43 16.10
CA MET A 563 3.67 12.29 15.28
C MET A 563 3.03 13.67 15.18
N GLU A 564 3.75 14.70 15.60
CA GLU A 564 3.45 16.10 15.33
C GLU A 564 4.23 16.54 14.09
N GLU A 565 3.52 16.93 13.05
CA GLU A 565 4.09 17.39 11.79
C GLU A 565 4.53 18.87 11.89
N HIS A 566 5.69 19.22 11.35
CA HIS A 566 6.17 20.61 11.29
C HIS A 566 6.30 21.13 9.86
N SER A 567 6.75 20.29 8.93
CA SER A 567 6.89 20.67 7.54
C SER A 567 7.01 19.44 6.65
N ALA A 568 6.31 19.40 5.52
CA ALA A 568 6.65 18.47 4.45
C ALA A 568 6.82 19.21 3.13
N ASP A 569 7.99 18.99 2.53
CA ASP A 569 8.37 19.53 1.24
C ASP A 569 8.49 18.39 0.24
N ILE A 570 7.94 18.59 -0.96
CA ILE A 570 7.99 17.60 -2.04
C ILE A 570 8.49 18.27 -3.33
N ALA A 571 9.43 17.63 -4.00
CA ALA A 571 9.84 17.97 -5.36
C ALA A 571 9.54 16.82 -6.31
N LEU A 572 8.73 17.09 -7.34
CA LEU A 572 8.59 16.22 -8.51
C LEU A 572 9.66 16.60 -9.53
N ILE A 573 10.47 15.64 -9.93
CA ILE A 573 11.65 15.80 -10.75
C ILE A 573 11.53 14.89 -11.96
N TYR A 574 11.67 15.45 -13.15
CA TYR A 574 11.55 14.70 -14.41
C TYR A 574 12.44 15.30 -15.50
N GLU A 575 12.78 14.49 -16.50
CA GLU A 575 13.47 14.97 -17.70
C GLU A 575 12.48 15.72 -18.61
N ASP A 576 12.76 16.99 -18.91
CA ASP A 576 11.85 17.83 -19.69
C ASP A 576 12.01 17.57 -21.21
N PRO A 577 10.98 17.00 -21.87
CA PRO A 577 11.06 16.63 -23.29
C PRO A 577 11.28 17.83 -24.23
N SER A 578 11.01 19.06 -23.78
CA SER A 578 11.17 20.26 -24.61
C SER A 578 12.63 20.69 -24.81
N VAL A 579 13.54 20.28 -23.93
CA VAL A 579 14.97 20.68 -23.95
C VAL A 579 15.93 19.55 -24.31
N THR A 580 15.47 18.30 -24.22
CA THR A 580 16.24 17.09 -24.56
C THR A 580 16.64 17.00 -26.04
N GLY A 581 15.85 17.59 -26.95
CA GLY A 581 16.16 17.64 -28.39
C GLY A 581 17.40 18.46 -28.78
N SER A 582 18.00 19.19 -27.85
CA SER A 582 19.19 20.03 -28.08
C SER A 582 20.53 19.30 -27.86
N VAL A 583 20.50 18.07 -27.32
CA VAL A 583 21.69 17.29 -26.98
C VAL A 583 22.06 16.34 -28.14
N GLY A 584 22.36 16.91 -29.32
CA GLY A 584 23.04 16.25 -30.44
C GLY A 584 22.49 14.89 -30.95
N ALA A 585 22.03 14.86 -32.20
CA ALA A 585 21.54 13.68 -32.95
C ALA A 585 22.58 12.55 -33.22
N GLY A 586 23.28 12.11 -32.18
CA GLY A 586 24.16 10.94 -32.14
C GLY A 586 23.92 10.04 -30.92
N TYR A 587 23.05 10.45 -29.98
CA TYR A 587 22.53 9.60 -28.90
C TYR A 587 21.17 9.04 -29.31
N ASP A 588 21.20 8.19 -30.33
CA ASP A 588 20.07 7.37 -30.75
C ASP A 588 20.14 6.07 -29.92
N SER A 589 19.65 6.09 -28.68
CA SER A 589 19.55 4.90 -27.80
C SER A 589 18.52 5.11 -26.69
N PRO A 590 17.92 4.02 -26.14
CA PRO A 590 16.85 4.03 -25.15
C PRO A 590 17.31 4.45 -23.73
N LEU A 591 18.11 5.52 -23.65
CA LEU A 591 18.86 5.97 -22.49
C LEU A 591 18.25 7.24 -21.86
N TYR A 592 16.92 7.32 -21.76
CA TYR A 592 16.17 8.36 -21.01
C TYR A 592 16.28 8.20 -19.48
N VAL A 593 17.35 7.53 -19.02
CA VAL A 593 17.47 6.92 -17.69
C VAL A 593 18.77 7.40 -17.00
N ASP A 594 19.73 8.00 -17.72
CA ASP A 594 21.04 8.35 -17.15
C ASP A 594 20.98 9.59 -16.22
N THR A 595 20.16 10.60 -16.53
CA THR A 595 20.15 11.85 -15.76
C THR A 595 19.47 11.69 -14.40
N LEU A 596 18.29 11.05 -14.36
CA LEU A 596 17.59 10.77 -13.11
C LEU A 596 18.35 9.77 -12.24
N TYR A 597 19.01 8.76 -12.83
CA TYR A 597 19.86 7.84 -12.07
C TYR A 597 21.12 8.53 -11.53
N GLY A 598 21.77 9.38 -12.34
CA GLY A 598 22.90 10.18 -11.89
C GLY A 598 22.51 11.19 -10.80
N LEU A 599 21.28 11.72 -10.85
CA LEU A 599 20.72 12.53 -9.78
C LEU A 599 20.53 11.70 -8.51
N LEU A 600 19.93 10.51 -8.61
CA LEU A 600 19.74 9.61 -7.47
C LEU A 600 21.07 9.31 -6.76
N TYR A 601 22.12 9.01 -7.52
CA TYR A 601 23.45 8.76 -6.96
C TYR A 601 23.98 9.93 -6.11
N GLY A 602 23.82 11.15 -6.61
CA GLY A 602 24.19 12.34 -5.86
C GLY A 602 23.29 12.60 -4.66
N LEU A 603 21.97 12.36 -4.78
CA LEU A 603 21.02 12.48 -3.67
C LEU A 603 21.26 11.43 -2.59
N ASN A 604 21.68 10.22 -2.94
CA ASN A 604 21.95 9.14 -1.99
C ASN A 604 23.02 9.56 -0.97
N SER A 605 24.16 10.04 -1.46
CA SER A 605 25.29 10.49 -0.64
C SER A 605 25.12 11.88 -0.02
N THR A 606 23.98 12.54 -0.22
CA THR A 606 23.72 13.90 0.31
C THR A 606 22.38 14.00 1.00
N PHE A 607 21.29 14.05 0.22
CA PHE A 607 19.93 14.22 0.68
C PHE A 607 19.42 13.04 1.52
N LEU A 608 19.57 11.81 1.03
CA LEU A 608 19.11 10.61 1.77
C LEU A 608 20.00 10.30 2.97
N ALA A 609 21.32 10.50 2.84
CA ALA A 609 22.27 10.37 3.94
C ALA A 609 22.15 11.49 5.00
N ALA A 610 21.18 12.41 4.86
CA ALA A 610 21.01 13.56 5.73
C ALA A 610 22.33 14.33 5.98
N ARG A 611 23.17 14.44 4.95
CA ARG A 611 24.55 14.90 5.09
C ARG A 611 24.59 16.38 5.50
N ASP A 612 25.25 16.65 6.61
CA ASP A 612 25.61 18.00 7.10
C ASP A 612 27.14 18.09 7.14
N CYS A 613 27.76 18.34 5.98
CA CYS A 613 29.21 18.32 5.83
C CYS A 613 29.75 19.55 5.11
N ASP A 614 29.87 20.65 5.85
CA ASP A 614 30.38 21.90 5.29
C ASP A 614 31.90 21.89 5.06
N SER A 615 32.64 21.17 5.91
CA SER A 615 34.09 21.13 5.82
C SER A 615 34.68 19.84 6.41
N THR A 616 35.93 19.56 6.06
CA THR A 616 36.67 18.43 6.61
C THR A 616 37.82 18.95 7.46
N ASP A 617 38.01 18.39 8.66
CA ASP A 617 39.16 18.71 9.50
C ASP A 617 40.47 18.11 8.93
N ALA A 618 41.60 18.40 9.59
CA ALA A 618 42.90 17.91 9.16
C ALA A 618 43.08 16.38 9.29
N GLY A 619 42.16 15.70 9.98
CA GLY A 619 42.09 14.25 10.15
C GLY A 619 41.17 13.56 9.15
N GLY A 620 40.47 14.29 8.28
CA GLY A 620 39.50 13.71 7.36
C GLY A 620 38.07 13.64 7.92
N ASN A 621 37.84 14.15 9.14
CA ASN A 621 36.51 14.10 9.76
C ASN A 621 35.64 15.24 9.24
N CYS A 622 34.40 14.92 8.94
CA CYS A 622 33.39 15.89 8.58
C CYS A 622 33.10 16.88 9.74
N GLN A 623 32.82 18.14 9.40
CA GLN A 623 32.43 19.22 10.28
C GLN A 623 31.20 19.91 9.67
N GLY A 624 30.04 19.64 10.25
CA GLY A 624 28.75 20.25 9.88
C GLY A 624 28.40 21.50 10.68
N ASN A 625 27.33 22.19 10.26
CA ASN A 625 26.78 23.39 10.88
C ASN A 625 25.39 23.17 11.51
N GLY A 626 24.89 21.94 11.49
CA GLY A 626 23.55 21.56 11.93
C GLY A 626 22.47 21.74 10.86
N GLN A 627 22.84 21.91 9.58
CA GLN A 627 21.90 22.04 8.46
C GLN A 627 22.28 21.09 7.33
N LEU A 628 21.26 20.47 6.73
CA LEU A 628 21.45 19.60 5.58
C LEU A 628 22.11 20.35 4.41
N ASP A 629 23.11 19.72 3.80
CA ASP A 629 23.79 20.23 2.61
C ASP A 629 22.83 20.39 1.42
N ILE A 630 21.86 19.47 1.31
CA ILE A 630 20.85 19.41 0.25
C ILE A 630 19.48 19.25 0.89
N THR A 631 18.56 20.15 0.58
CA THR A 631 17.12 20.09 0.87
C THR A 631 16.30 20.08 -0.41
N VAL A 632 15.00 19.81 -0.33
CA VAL A 632 14.05 19.88 -1.47
C VAL A 632 14.14 21.23 -2.21
N ASP A 633 14.28 22.34 -1.47
CA ASP A 633 14.46 23.66 -2.05
C ASP A 633 15.75 23.79 -2.86
N THR A 634 16.86 23.31 -2.29
CA THR A 634 18.15 23.34 -2.98
C THR A 634 18.14 22.45 -4.22
N ILE A 635 17.42 21.31 -4.21
CA ILE A 635 17.24 20.45 -5.38
C ILE A 635 16.57 21.25 -6.51
N GLY A 636 15.49 21.97 -6.20
CA GLY A 636 14.81 22.80 -7.18
C GLY A 636 15.68 23.92 -7.74
N ASP A 637 16.40 24.64 -6.88
CA ASP A 637 17.26 25.76 -7.28
C ASP A 637 18.47 25.29 -8.12
N ARG A 638 18.96 24.09 -7.82
CA ARG A 638 20.11 23.48 -8.47
C ARG A 638 19.75 22.82 -9.78
N PHE A 639 18.70 22.01 -9.83
CA PHE A 639 18.46 21.12 -10.97
C PHE A 639 17.35 21.56 -11.91
N ASN A 640 16.54 22.56 -11.57
CA ASN A 640 15.53 23.07 -12.50
C ASN A 640 16.17 23.86 -13.66
N HIS A 641 16.17 23.28 -14.86
CA HIS A 641 16.81 23.85 -16.05
C HIS A 641 16.27 25.23 -16.44
N ALA A 642 15.00 25.53 -16.09
CA ALA A 642 14.35 26.77 -16.47
C ALA A 642 14.84 27.97 -15.64
N THR A 643 15.34 27.73 -14.43
CA THR A 643 15.66 28.77 -13.44
C THR A 643 17.09 28.74 -12.94
N ASN A 644 17.83 27.63 -13.12
CA ASN A 644 19.16 27.47 -12.56
C ASN A 644 20.25 28.25 -13.32
N GLY A 645 21.38 28.49 -12.63
CA GLY A 645 22.58 29.14 -13.19
C GLY A 645 23.57 28.19 -13.84
N TYR A 646 23.09 27.08 -14.44
CA TYR A 646 23.89 25.90 -14.80
C TYR A 646 25.23 26.19 -15.50
N SER A 647 26.26 25.48 -15.05
CA SER A 647 27.60 25.47 -15.66
C SER A 647 28.18 24.06 -15.59
N ALA A 648 28.51 23.47 -16.75
CA ALA A 648 28.98 22.09 -16.84
C ALA A 648 30.29 21.81 -16.08
N ASP A 649 31.10 22.84 -15.81
CA ASP A 649 32.35 22.72 -15.07
C ASP A 649 32.17 22.86 -13.55
N ASN A 650 30.95 23.19 -13.09
CA ASN A 650 30.68 23.38 -11.67
C ASN A 650 30.32 22.05 -11.01
N PRO A 651 31.08 21.58 -10.00
CA PRO A 651 30.83 20.31 -9.33
C PRO A 651 29.47 20.26 -8.63
N ILE A 652 28.86 21.42 -8.33
CA ILE A 652 27.48 21.51 -7.84
C ILE A 652 26.44 21.10 -8.90
N TYR A 653 26.77 20.48 -10.03
CA TYR A 653 25.75 19.83 -10.87
C TYR A 653 26.04 18.34 -11.08
N TRP A 654 27.04 17.80 -10.38
CA TRP A 654 27.43 16.38 -10.47
C TRP A 654 27.71 15.89 -11.90
N GLY A 655 28.06 16.81 -12.80
CA GLY A 655 28.27 16.51 -14.22
C GLY A 655 26.99 16.16 -15.00
N LEU A 656 25.80 16.32 -14.38
CA LEU A 656 24.52 15.99 -14.99
C LEU A 656 24.14 17.02 -16.07
N PRO A 657 23.55 16.60 -17.20
CA PRO A 657 23.03 17.51 -18.21
C PRO A 657 21.90 18.40 -17.66
N ASN A 658 21.83 19.65 -18.13
CA ASN A 658 20.81 20.62 -17.72
C ASN A 658 19.47 20.40 -18.45
N VAL A 659 18.82 19.27 -18.16
CA VAL A 659 17.57 18.84 -18.82
C VAL A 659 16.43 18.54 -17.84
N LEU A 660 16.70 18.62 -16.53
CA LEU A 660 15.74 18.29 -15.49
C LEU A 660 14.79 19.46 -15.20
N SER A 661 13.51 19.19 -15.11
CA SER A 661 12.50 20.09 -14.55
C SER A 661 12.16 19.67 -13.14
N VAL A 662 12.04 20.64 -12.23
CA VAL A 662 11.67 20.40 -10.84
C VAL A 662 10.43 21.23 -10.51
N VAL A 663 9.35 20.54 -10.15
CA VAL A 663 8.11 21.13 -9.65
C VAL A 663 8.12 20.98 -8.14
N LYS A 664 8.32 22.11 -7.43
CA LYS A 664 8.30 22.16 -5.97
C LYS A 664 6.86 22.35 -5.49
N ASN A 665 6.45 21.50 -4.56
CA ASN A 665 5.28 21.67 -3.73
C ASN A 665 5.81 21.82 -2.29
N GLY A 666 6.04 23.07 -1.88
CA GLY A 666 6.39 23.41 -0.50
C GLY A 666 5.23 24.14 0.15
N VAL A 667 4.89 23.75 1.38
CA VAL A 667 4.04 24.55 2.26
C VAL A 667 4.98 25.41 3.10
N GLU A 668 5.43 26.55 2.58
CA GLU A 668 5.98 27.58 3.47
C GLU A 668 4.81 28.19 4.26
N ARG A 669 4.63 27.75 5.50
CA ARG A 669 3.75 28.45 6.44
C ARG A 669 4.48 29.69 6.97
N ALA A 670 4.37 30.79 6.25
CA ALA A 670 4.94 32.06 6.71
C ALA A 670 4.26 32.52 8.02
N PRO A 671 5.03 32.88 9.08
CA PRO A 671 4.45 33.47 10.28
C PRO A 671 4.00 34.91 10.01
N GLY A 672 2.70 35.10 9.81
CA GLY A 672 2.00 36.31 10.26
C GLY A 672 1.93 37.54 9.36
N ASP A 673 2.12 37.49 8.03
CA ASP A 673 2.11 38.71 7.20
C ASP A 673 1.31 38.63 5.88
N GLY A 674 0.18 37.94 5.86
CA GLY A 674 -0.90 38.07 4.87
C GLY A 674 -0.53 38.65 3.49
N ARG A 675 0.08 37.87 2.59
CA ARG A 675 -0.08 38.06 1.15
C ARG A 675 0.27 36.87 0.25
N SER A 676 -0.71 36.56 -0.59
CA SER A 676 -0.71 35.94 -1.93
C SER A 676 -0.85 34.42 -2.03
N SER A 677 -1.96 34.05 -2.67
CA SER A 677 -2.44 32.72 -3.01
C SER A 677 -1.54 32.00 -4.02
N TYR A 678 -1.29 30.73 -3.76
CA TYR A 678 -1.39 29.70 -4.80
C TYR A 678 -2.74 28.99 -4.62
N THR A 679 -3.50 28.91 -5.71
CA THR A 679 -4.81 28.28 -5.80
C THR A 679 -4.64 26.78 -6.08
N ASP A 680 -5.47 26.00 -5.37
CA ASP A 680 -5.92 24.63 -5.63
C ASP A 680 -5.02 23.46 -5.20
N ILE A 681 -5.08 23.14 -3.89
CA ILE A 681 -5.43 21.84 -3.22
C ILE A 681 -4.99 21.93 -1.74
N PRO A 682 -5.75 21.42 -0.74
CA PRO A 682 -5.43 21.59 0.67
C PRO A 682 -4.09 20.94 1.00
N THR A 683 -3.30 21.65 1.79
CA THR A 683 -1.91 21.38 2.22
C THR A 683 -1.66 20.02 2.88
N TYR A 684 -2.64 19.12 2.94
CA TYR A 684 -2.55 17.80 3.58
C TYR A 684 -2.86 16.64 2.61
N GLU A 685 -3.66 16.89 1.55
CA GLU A 685 -4.01 15.90 0.52
C GLU A 685 -2.77 15.51 -0.31
N ALA A 686 -1.86 16.45 -0.55
CA ALA A 686 -0.65 16.22 -1.36
C ALA A 686 0.54 15.64 -0.57
N ILE A 687 0.56 15.81 0.76
CA ILE A 687 1.69 15.38 1.60
C ILE A 687 1.56 13.88 1.90
N ASP A 688 0.49 13.42 2.55
CA ASP A 688 0.37 12.00 2.91
C ASP A 688 0.15 11.11 1.67
N LEU A 689 -0.68 11.53 0.69
CA LEU A 689 -0.83 10.75 -0.56
C LEU A 689 0.43 10.81 -1.41
N GLY A 690 1.14 11.95 -1.45
CA GLY A 690 2.41 12.06 -2.18
C GLY A 690 3.53 11.27 -1.55
N MET A 691 3.65 11.27 -0.22
CA MET A 691 4.64 10.49 0.51
C MET A 691 4.36 8.98 0.44
N LEU A 692 3.10 8.55 0.35
CA LEU A 692 2.74 7.14 0.19
C LEU A 692 2.82 6.68 -1.26
N ASP A 693 2.35 7.50 -2.21
CA ASP A 693 2.25 7.16 -3.62
C ASP A 693 2.68 8.33 -4.53
N THR A 694 3.43 7.99 -5.57
CA THR A 694 3.77 8.92 -6.63
C THR A 694 2.57 9.39 -7.46
N THR A 695 1.39 8.75 -7.37
CA THR A 695 0.17 9.09 -8.14
C THR A 695 -0.62 10.29 -7.57
N THR A 696 0.03 11.45 -7.44
CA THR A 696 -0.63 12.67 -6.94
C THR A 696 -1.41 13.41 -8.04
N VAL A 697 -2.33 14.31 -7.64
CA VAL A 697 -2.99 15.25 -8.58
C VAL A 697 -1.96 16.07 -9.37
N GLN A 698 -0.83 16.41 -8.75
CA GLN A 698 0.26 17.14 -9.38
C GLN A 698 1.04 16.28 -10.38
N THR A 699 1.25 15.01 -10.07
CA THR A 699 1.79 14.03 -11.02
C THR A 699 0.91 13.95 -12.26
N MET A 700 -0.42 13.83 -12.09
CA MET A 700 -1.36 13.84 -13.21
C MET A 700 -1.31 15.17 -13.99
N HIS A 701 -1.16 16.30 -13.31
CA HIS A 701 -0.96 17.59 -13.98
C HIS A 701 0.33 17.62 -14.80
N VAL A 702 1.45 17.13 -14.27
CA VAL A 702 2.73 17.05 -14.99
C VAL A 702 2.61 16.15 -16.22
N LEU A 703 2.02 14.96 -16.07
CA LEU A 703 1.79 14.01 -17.18
C LEU A 703 1.00 14.66 -18.32
N THR A 704 -0.16 15.24 -17.99
CA THR A 704 -1.07 15.83 -18.99
C THR A 704 -0.61 17.16 -19.57
N SER A 705 0.11 18.00 -18.81
CA SER A 705 0.55 19.32 -19.29
C SER A 705 1.88 19.28 -20.05
N THR A 706 2.77 18.36 -19.69
CA THR A 706 4.15 18.31 -20.21
C THR A 706 4.33 17.18 -21.22
N PHE A 707 3.86 15.96 -20.90
CA PHE A 707 4.17 14.78 -21.70
C PHE A 707 3.16 14.53 -22.82
N ASP A 708 1.86 14.85 -22.64
CA ASP A 708 0.83 14.71 -23.70
C ASP A 708 1.21 15.46 -25.00
N ALA A 709 1.82 16.65 -24.86
CA ALA A 709 2.21 17.46 -26.00
C ALA A 709 3.46 16.92 -26.73
N ALA A 710 4.32 16.19 -26.02
CA ALA A 710 5.54 15.59 -26.56
C ALA A 710 5.30 14.19 -27.13
N TRP A 711 4.27 13.49 -26.65
CA TRP A 711 3.93 12.14 -27.07
C TRP A 711 3.37 12.10 -28.51
N SER A 712 3.81 11.10 -29.29
CA SER A 712 3.15 10.77 -30.56
C SER A 712 3.21 9.27 -30.85
N ALA A 713 2.29 8.77 -31.68
CA ALA A 713 2.32 7.36 -32.10
C ALA A 713 3.61 6.95 -32.86
N SER A 714 4.38 7.94 -33.35
CA SER A 714 5.68 7.73 -33.99
C SER A 714 6.88 7.90 -33.05
N ASP A 715 6.64 8.40 -31.84
CA ASP A 715 7.64 8.70 -30.81
C ASP A 715 6.99 8.52 -29.42
N PRO A 716 6.80 7.26 -28.99
CA PRO A 716 6.18 6.98 -27.70
C PRO A 716 7.15 7.36 -26.57
N ILE A 717 6.64 8.08 -25.58
CA ILE A 717 7.38 8.50 -24.38
C ILE A 717 6.74 7.79 -23.18
N THR A 718 7.58 7.17 -22.34
CA THR A 718 7.18 6.60 -21.05
C THR A 718 7.78 7.50 -19.95
N PRO A 719 7.05 8.54 -19.48
CA PRO A 719 7.57 9.47 -18.49
C PRO A 719 7.97 8.75 -17.20
N THR A 720 9.18 9.00 -16.71
CA THR A 720 9.58 8.61 -15.35
C THR A 720 9.63 9.87 -14.50
N ILE A 721 8.93 9.86 -13.37
CA ILE A 721 8.92 10.97 -12.42
C ILE A 721 9.57 10.49 -11.13
N MET A 722 10.63 11.17 -10.72
CA MET A 722 11.23 11.04 -9.40
C MET A 722 10.56 12.02 -8.45
N MET A 723 10.32 11.59 -7.22
CA MET A 723 9.82 12.41 -6.14
C MET A 723 10.85 12.40 -5.02
N ALA A 724 11.36 13.57 -4.66
CA ALA A 724 12.13 13.75 -3.44
C ALA A 724 11.23 14.43 -2.40
N SER A 725 11.08 13.85 -1.21
CA SER A 725 10.32 14.42 -0.12
C SER A 725 11.19 14.61 1.11
N GLN A 726 10.94 15.68 1.86
CA GLN A 726 11.55 15.93 3.15
C GLN A 726 10.42 16.25 4.13
N GLN A 727 10.35 15.52 5.23
CA GLN A 727 9.34 15.69 6.27
C GLN A 727 10.07 16.00 7.57
N SER A 728 9.65 17.05 8.28
CA SER A 728 10.14 17.40 9.59
C SER A 728 9.03 17.17 10.60
N TYR A 729 9.30 16.39 11.63
CA TYR A 729 8.31 16.02 12.62
C TYR A 729 8.93 15.85 14.00
N ARG A 730 8.08 15.78 15.02
CA ARG A 730 8.43 15.33 16.36
C ARG A 730 7.55 14.15 16.70
N ASP A 731 8.10 13.09 17.24
CA ASP A 731 7.32 11.91 17.56
C ASP A 731 7.55 11.39 18.97
N LEU A 732 6.62 10.56 19.42
CA LEU A 732 6.76 9.69 20.57
C LEU A 732 6.10 8.34 20.25
N ASN A 733 6.79 7.27 20.60
CA ASN A 733 6.34 5.89 20.49
C ASN A 733 6.18 5.27 21.89
N LEU A 734 5.29 4.28 22.05
CA LEU A 734 5.13 3.52 23.29
C LEU A 734 6.42 2.82 23.74
N ASP A 735 7.32 2.44 22.82
CA ASP A 735 8.64 1.85 23.11
C ASP A 735 9.52 2.70 24.04
N ARG A 736 9.29 4.03 24.06
CA ARG A 736 9.98 4.96 24.97
C ARG A 736 9.74 4.63 26.45
N PHE A 737 8.80 3.74 26.75
CA PHE A 737 8.60 3.24 28.11
C PHE A 737 9.80 2.45 28.64
N ILE A 738 10.49 1.68 27.79
CA ILE A 738 11.63 0.85 28.23
C ILE A 738 12.85 1.70 28.57
N SER A 739 13.04 2.81 27.89
CA SER A 739 14.10 3.77 28.18
C SER A 739 13.81 4.66 29.41
N ASN A 740 12.70 4.44 30.11
CA ASN A 740 12.20 5.27 31.23
C ASN A 740 12.08 6.76 30.83
N ASP A 741 11.62 7.03 29.60
CA ASP A 741 11.51 8.38 29.08
C ASP A 741 10.53 9.22 29.93
N PRO A 742 10.95 10.39 30.46
CA PRO A 742 10.09 11.25 31.29
C PRO A 742 8.92 11.89 30.53
N ASN A 743 8.92 11.84 29.20
CA ASN A 743 7.88 12.42 28.34
C ASN A 743 6.66 11.51 28.19
N ILE A 744 6.78 10.22 28.51
CA ILE A 744 5.67 9.27 28.53
C ILE A 744 5.33 8.88 29.98
N SER A 745 4.03 8.89 30.31
CA SER A 745 3.59 8.47 31.64
C SER A 745 2.23 7.81 31.62
N TRP A 746 2.12 6.73 32.39
CA TRP A 746 0.89 5.95 32.58
C TRP A 746 0.34 6.14 33.99
N ASN A 747 -0.96 6.44 34.09
CA ASN A 747 -1.68 6.50 35.36
C ASN A 747 -3.03 5.79 35.24
N SER A 748 -3.11 4.55 35.73
CA SER A 748 -4.27 3.68 35.58
C SER A 748 -4.61 3.47 34.09
N ASN A 749 -5.74 4.01 33.62
CA ASN A 749 -6.18 3.93 32.24
C ASN A 749 -5.75 5.13 31.39
N ARG A 750 -4.99 6.08 31.96
CA ARG A 750 -4.58 7.30 31.28
C ARG A 750 -3.13 7.24 30.82
N LEU A 751 -2.91 7.43 29.53
CA LEU A 751 -1.62 7.73 28.92
C LEU A 751 -1.48 9.23 28.72
N THR A 752 -0.39 9.79 29.24
CA THR A 752 0.00 11.19 29.01
C THR A 752 1.34 11.21 28.29
N LEU A 753 1.35 11.86 27.13
CA LEU A 753 2.53 12.12 26.31
C LEU A 753 2.81 13.63 26.33
N ASN A 754 4.07 14.02 26.44
CA ASN A 754 4.48 15.42 26.45
C ASN A 754 5.58 15.61 25.40
N LEU A 755 5.40 16.53 24.46
CA LEU A 755 6.41 16.84 23.43
C LEU A 755 7.07 18.20 23.71
N PRO A 756 7.83 18.38 24.80
CA PRO A 756 8.41 19.69 25.15
C PRO A 756 9.35 20.22 24.08
N GLN A 757 9.19 21.49 23.72
CA GLN A 757 9.98 22.18 22.69
C GLN A 757 11.32 22.72 23.20
N SER A 758 11.56 22.69 24.52
CA SER A 758 12.78 23.21 25.14
C SER A 758 12.98 22.64 26.55
N GLY A 759 14.24 22.48 26.97
CA GLY A 759 14.61 21.98 28.29
C GLY A 759 15.44 20.68 28.22
N ASP A 760 15.66 20.05 29.37
CA ASP A 760 16.50 18.85 29.47
C ASP A 760 15.85 17.58 28.86
N ASN A 761 14.54 17.62 28.60
CA ASN A 761 13.76 16.50 28.05
C ASN A 761 13.14 16.83 26.68
N THR A 762 13.71 17.80 25.95
CA THR A 762 13.17 18.23 24.65
C THR A 762 12.99 17.04 23.70
N VAL A 763 11.82 16.98 23.06
CA VAL A 763 11.64 16.13 21.88
C VAL A 763 12.13 16.93 20.68
N GLU A 764 13.23 16.47 20.09
CA GLU A 764 13.88 17.12 18.95
C GLU A 764 13.03 16.98 17.68
N VAL A 765 13.26 17.88 16.73
CA VAL A 765 12.62 17.79 15.41
C VAL A 765 13.51 16.94 14.54
N ASP A 766 12.98 15.78 14.15
CA ASP A 766 13.62 14.86 13.23
C ASP A 766 13.23 15.22 11.79
N THR A 767 14.13 14.94 10.86
CA THR A 767 13.90 15.14 9.42
C THR A 767 14.06 13.82 8.68
N LEU A 768 12.98 13.37 8.05
CA LEU A 768 12.96 12.21 7.17
C LEU A 768 13.06 12.66 5.70
N ALA A 769 14.12 12.25 5.02
CA ALA A 769 14.29 12.42 3.59
C ALA A 769 13.95 11.12 2.86
N THR A 770 13.11 11.19 1.82
CA THR A 770 12.79 10.02 0.98
C THR A 770 12.91 10.37 -0.49
N VAL A 771 13.28 9.39 -1.31
CA VAL A 771 13.23 9.49 -2.76
C VAL A 771 12.50 8.29 -3.32
N LYS A 772 11.50 8.54 -4.15
CA LYS A 772 10.74 7.53 -4.90
C LYS A 772 10.80 7.87 -6.38
N TRP A 773 10.58 6.90 -7.25
CA TRP A 773 10.40 7.16 -8.67
C TRP A 773 9.44 6.15 -9.29
N THR A 774 8.69 6.61 -10.28
CA THR A 774 7.70 5.74 -10.93
C THR A 774 7.68 6.04 -12.42
N PRO A 775 7.78 5.00 -13.27
CA PRO A 775 7.49 5.12 -14.68
C PRO A 775 5.96 5.13 -14.91
N TYR A 776 5.50 5.97 -15.81
CA TYR A 776 4.09 6.14 -16.19
C TYR A 776 3.91 5.75 -17.65
N ALA A 777 2.87 4.96 -17.92
CA ALA A 777 2.57 4.38 -19.24
C ALA A 777 1.59 5.22 -20.06
#